data_AF-A0A914F191-F1
#
_entry.id   AF-A0A914F191-F1
#
_cell.length_a   1.000
_cell.length_b   1.000
_cell.length_c   1.000
_cell.angle_alpha   90.00
_cell.angle_beta   90.00
_cell.angle_gamma   90.00
#
_symmetry.space_group_name_H-M   'P 1'
#
loop_
_entity.id
_entity.type
_entity.pdbx_description
1 polymer ?
#
loop_
_entity_poly.entity_id
_entity_poly.type
_entity_poly.pdbx_seq_one_letter_code
_entity_poly.pdbx_strand_id
1 'polypeptide(L)'
;MIEDNGQDWPLNAQDEFDRRLNSISTIDCENDIRRIHKQILNSVDDRYNSNSVKTPNPDLATVIPNIQKLAKAIAKRRADLTGSYQKSKLEQDQWNQFRLLENEVIELKNRIINQKVSVDKTFTIIGNNESEAVQLLKEHQRLEDAVEQTKVNYTHLLEHGSILTNNFPAKKGEIDAILKDLENSWNYLTALIVQRSNLLDIVVSFRQETEIYFSKLPEWMNFIKNQPDNVDRPLAELEEISKQQEEVENDIELSYSRSYDESMQLSQRLVMYLGQERAGKDESYRHVLEIIQKLTRSRREMHGLYEDKRIKLALKMSFTAFIEESASVINWIDAHGLPHMRKKTTIGTSSPEVRKLHNHHQSFKSVAENTRKNAFQLYQVAEKLSENESEATSQAYSTVIEESDKLIRMLKKQKELLDVDISKDEAHIEEMTNFIQTQHSKEIERWPYQRNCVQIGHASRNFINECTLICRQIIEWRKDLVPLQPPHRNERMFYEYLKCTDENIKQVEDASNDFAQRYSEIIHMIETKQLNLIDVTTEKPITELLTHKFQQLNQVVDETLKRANSLKQELSINRDIRETFLRKDAIVNEMKKEIDKINHLMVRIPETKEEAKKLEIMFDEIKPKIQKIIPSFNNIRDIFNCLVMNTTDKQRKDIMIAHDTLIKTWETCIAKVNDCQKFILQAIGFHNMNEGLTPLIDQLLQSPTKHDYCQDSKNPDLVSYLSALQTKNASDKEKFLKTTIHSRKVYDDFIKTIQKCPMKKEYRISKEQDIRQQMEFSERRQKEVLKLINDRTKNIEQCQRAVFVRRMVQDVQTWLKTDSNVRKFYEDYKNLRSLPDEILQEKHAEFLEFKNKAKKKQHEVKEINRHAELYHQDGINIVHSKEVQECQHTVTEYFKTFWKHVEDMDKQFKILLGGAIERISPSDDSSVNDITERFSDSTLEEKILQTDDQKADIQMRFVCWGE
;
A
#
# COMPACT_ATOMS: atom_id res chain seq x y z
N MET A 1 22.57 -4.88 11.67
CA MET A 1 23.96 -5.02 12.12
C MET A 1 24.21 -4.08 13.29
N ILE A 2 23.92 -4.56 14.50
CA ILE A 2 24.58 -4.10 15.73
C ILE A 2 24.95 -5.41 16.42
N GLU A 3 25.97 -6.05 15.88
CA GLU A 3 26.83 -6.90 16.69
C GLU A 3 27.77 -5.92 17.39
N ASP A 4 27.57 -5.71 18.69
CA ASP A 4 28.69 -5.36 19.54
C ASP A 4 28.38 -5.80 20.98
N ASN A 5 28.86 -7.00 21.26
CA ASN A 5 29.40 -7.45 22.53
C ASN A 5 28.50 -7.33 23.76
N GLY A 6 27.76 -8.43 23.99
CA GLY A 6 27.59 -8.93 25.35
C GLY A 6 28.96 -9.12 25.98
N GLN A 7 29.43 -8.11 26.71
CA GLN A 7 30.33 -8.37 27.82
C GLN A 7 29.45 -8.91 28.94
N ASP A 8 29.46 -10.23 29.09
CA ASP A 8 29.22 -10.86 30.38
C ASP A 8 30.08 -10.11 31.39
N TRP A 9 29.45 -9.25 32.19
CA TRP A 9 30.07 -8.79 33.43
C TRP A 9 30.32 -10.06 34.23
N PRO A 10 31.58 -10.35 34.63
CA PRO A 10 31.86 -11.54 35.40
C PRO A 10 30.93 -11.53 36.63
N LEU A 11 30.28 -12.65 36.94
CA LEU A 11 29.50 -12.81 38.19
C LEU A 11 30.29 -12.37 39.44
N ASN A 12 31.63 -12.28 39.36
CA ASN A 12 32.54 -11.79 40.39
C ASN A 12 32.89 -10.29 40.34
N ALA A 13 32.59 -9.55 39.27
CA ALA A 13 32.93 -8.13 39.15
C ALA A 13 32.06 -7.23 40.04
N GLN A 14 30.81 -7.65 40.29
CA GLN A 14 29.89 -7.00 41.23
C GLN A 14 30.43 -7.08 42.66
N ASP A 15 30.82 -8.29 43.08
CA ASP A 15 31.41 -8.56 44.40
C ASP A 15 32.78 -7.90 44.57
N GLU A 16 33.60 -7.85 43.52
CA GLU A 16 34.90 -7.18 43.50
C GLU A 16 34.74 -5.65 43.62
N PHE A 17 33.74 -5.07 42.94
CA PHE A 17 33.44 -3.64 43.04
C PHE A 17 32.86 -3.28 44.41
N ASP A 18 31.93 -4.07 44.94
CA ASP A 18 31.37 -3.88 46.29
C ASP A 18 32.45 -4.04 47.37
N ARG A 19 33.36 -5.03 47.22
CA ARG A 19 34.56 -5.15 48.07
C ARG A 19 35.47 -3.93 47.97
N ARG A 20 35.76 -3.44 46.76
CA ARG A 20 36.63 -2.27 46.55
C ARG A 20 36.01 -0.98 47.07
N LEU A 21 34.72 -0.76 46.86
CA LEU A 21 33.98 0.40 47.36
C LEU A 21 33.92 0.41 48.90
N ASN A 22 33.74 -0.76 49.51
CA ASN A 22 33.79 -0.92 50.97
C ASN A 22 35.21 -0.87 51.54
N SER A 23 36.24 -1.19 50.75
CA SER A 23 37.65 -1.06 51.16
C SER A 23 38.16 0.38 51.17
N ILE A 24 37.46 1.31 50.50
CA ILE A 24 37.75 2.75 50.56
C ILE A 24 37.14 3.31 51.87
N SER A 25 37.85 3.09 52.99
CA SER A 25 37.45 3.65 54.29
C SER A 25 37.71 5.17 54.32
N THR A 26 36.71 5.96 53.92
CA THR A 26 36.70 7.42 54.21
C THR A 26 36.50 7.71 55.70
N ILE A 27 36.04 6.73 56.46
CA ILE A 27 35.90 6.80 57.92
C ILE A 27 37.27 6.93 58.57
N ASP A 28 38.27 6.17 58.10
CA ASP A 28 39.64 6.27 58.63
C ASP A 28 40.29 7.60 58.25
N CYS A 29 40.12 8.08 57.00
CA CYS A 29 40.58 9.41 56.60
C CYS A 29 39.87 10.54 57.37
N GLU A 30 38.55 10.48 57.56
CA GLU A 30 37.82 11.50 58.35
C GLU A 30 38.19 11.44 59.83
N ASN A 31 38.39 10.24 60.39
CA ASN A 31 38.84 10.04 61.76
C ASN A 31 40.29 10.51 61.94
N ASP A 32 41.17 10.26 60.99
CA ASP A 32 42.56 10.75 60.98
C ASP A 32 42.63 12.26 60.78
N ILE A 33 41.77 12.85 59.94
CA ILE A 33 41.64 14.30 59.81
C ILE A 33 41.10 14.92 61.10
N ARG A 34 40.09 14.31 61.74
CA ARG A 34 39.61 14.73 63.06
C ARG A 34 40.71 14.58 64.11
N ARG A 35 41.51 13.51 64.07
CA ARG A 35 42.64 13.25 64.97
C ARG A 35 43.75 14.28 64.79
N ILE A 36 44.15 14.56 63.56
CA ILE A 36 45.16 15.58 63.19
C ILE A 36 44.65 16.98 63.56
N HIS A 37 43.38 17.30 63.30
CA HIS A 37 42.75 18.56 63.73
C HIS A 37 42.78 18.73 65.25
N LYS A 38 42.46 17.67 66.00
CA LYS A 38 42.52 17.65 67.47
C LYS A 38 43.97 17.77 67.97
N GLN A 39 44.93 17.14 67.29
CA GLN A 39 46.36 17.24 67.60
C GLN A 39 46.92 18.64 67.31
N ILE A 40 46.50 19.30 66.23
CA ILE A 40 46.91 20.68 65.91
C ILE A 40 46.33 21.67 66.92
N LEU A 41 45.05 21.55 67.26
CA LEU A 41 44.40 22.35 68.34
C LEU A 41 45.12 22.16 69.69
N ASN A 42 45.47 20.93 70.04
CA ASN A 42 46.19 20.63 71.29
C ASN A 42 47.67 21.07 71.24
N SER A 43 48.31 21.13 70.06
CA SER A 43 49.70 21.59 69.92
C SER A 43 49.88 23.09 70.14
N VAL A 44 48.79 23.87 70.10
CA VAL A 44 48.78 25.30 70.44
C VAL A 44 48.77 25.53 71.95
N ASP A 45 48.48 24.51 72.76
CA ASP A 45 48.30 24.69 74.21
C ASP A 45 49.45 24.23 75.11
N ASP A 46 50.43 23.46 74.62
CA ASP A 46 51.31 22.73 75.54
C ASP A 46 52.79 23.11 75.59
N ARG A 47 53.20 24.36 75.27
CA ARG A 47 54.53 24.86 75.70
C ARG A 47 54.59 26.36 76.03
N TYR A 48 54.64 26.63 77.34
CA TYR A 48 55.13 27.81 78.07
C TYR A 48 54.29 29.09 78.21
N ASN A 49 54.48 29.69 79.39
CA ASN A 49 53.66 30.63 80.14
C ASN A 49 53.68 32.08 79.62
N SER A 50 52.63 32.85 79.96
CA SER A 50 52.49 34.32 79.94
C SER A 50 52.14 35.06 78.63
N ASN A 51 51.08 35.89 78.73
CA ASN A 51 50.74 37.10 77.98
C ASN A 51 51.32 37.27 76.56
N SER A 52 50.71 36.62 75.57
CA SER A 52 50.58 37.16 74.22
C SER A 52 49.38 36.51 73.54
N VAL A 53 48.61 37.30 72.79
CA VAL A 53 47.48 36.84 71.97
C VAL A 53 47.98 35.71 71.07
N LYS A 54 47.53 34.46 71.34
CA LYS A 54 47.84 33.29 70.52
C LYS A 54 47.13 33.46 69.16
N THR A 55 47.80 34.09 68.20
CA THR A 55 47.40 33.94 66.80
C THR A 55 47.84 32.54 66.35
N PRO A 56 46.92 31.72 65.80
CA PRO A 56 47.28 30.40 65.31
C PRO A 56 48.31 30.55 64.18
N ASN A 57 49.26 29.60 64.07
CA ASN A 57 50.23 29.58 62.97
C ASN A 57 49.47 29.74 61.63
N PRO A 58 49.75 30.79 60.84
CA PRO A 58 48.98 31.12 59.63
C PRO A 58 49.01 30.00 58.58
N ASP A 59 50.09 29.21 58.52
CA ASP A 59 50.21 28.07 57.62
C ASP A 59 49.30 26.91 58.08
N LEU A 60 49.21 26.64 59.38
CA LEU A 60 48.29 25.62 59.92
C LEU A 60 46.82 26.07 59.83
N ALA A 61 46.55 27.36 60.06
CA ALA A 61 45.23 27.95 59.95
C ALA A 61 44.70 27.94 58.51
N THR A 62 45.58 27.97 57.50
CA THR A 62 45.21 27.86 56.07
C THR A 62 45.15 26.42 55.57
N VAL A 63 45.96 25.50 56.10
CA VAL A 63 45.97 24.08 55.71
C VAL A 63 44.76 23.30 56.25
N ILE A 64 44.30 23.57 57.47
CA ILE A 64 43.15 22.87 58.07
C ILE A 64 41.86 23.01 57.23
N PRO A 65 41.43 24.22 56.79
CA PRO A 65 40.30 24.38 55.90
C PRO A 65 40.46 23.64 54.56
N ASN A 66 41.68 23.57 54.03
CA ASN A 66 41.98 22.86 52.78
C ASN A 66 41.84 21.34 52.93
N ILE A 67 42.35 20.77 54.02
CA ILE A 67 42.18 19.34 54.34
C ILE A 67 40.69 19.01 54.54
N GLN A 68 39.94 19.85 55.26
CA GLN A 68 38.49 19.68 55.44
C GLN A 68 37.73 19.78 54.11
N LYS A 69 38.15 20.68 53.20
CA LYS A 69 37.57 20.82 51.86
C LYS A 69 37.82 19.58 50.99
N LEU A 70 39.04 19.01 51.04
CA LEU A 70 39.37 17.77 50.33
C LEU A 70 38.63 16.57 50.89
N ALA A 71 38.50 16.45 52.21
CA ALA A 71 37.72 15.38 52.86
C ALA A 71 36.25 15.42 52.43
N LYS A 72 35.64 16.61 52.46
CA LYS A 72 34.27 16.84 51.96
C LYS A 72 34.14 16.51 50.47
N ALA A 73 35.16 16.82 49.65
CA ALA A 73 35.16 16.49 48.23
C ALA A 73 35.25 14.98 47.98
N ILE A 74 36.05 14.25 48.75
CA ILE A 74 36.16 12.78 48.68
C ILE A 74 34.85 12.12 49.15
N ALA A 75 34.27 12.57 50.27
CA ALA A 75 32.98 12.07 50.75
C ALA A 75 31.86 12.30 49.73
N LYS A 76 31.82 13.50 49.13
CA LYS A 76 30.90 13.81 48.03
C LYS A 76 31.13 12.90 46.82
N ARG A 77 32.38 12.69 46.39
CA ARG A 77 32.69 11.83 45.24
C ARG A 77 32.33 10.36 45.49
N ARG A 78 32.48 9.87 46.73
CA ARG A 78 32.03 8.54 47.14
C ARG A 78 30.50 8.42 47.09
N ALA A 79 29.78 9.42 47.59
CA ALA A 79 28.32 9.46 47.51
C ALA A 79 27.84 9.50 46.05
N ASP A 80 28.47 10.32 45.20
CA ASP A 80 28.18 10.40 43.76
C ASP A 80 28.45 9.06 43.06
N LEU A 81 29.59 8.40 43.36
CA LEU A 81 29.94 7.11 42.77
C LEU A 81 29.00 5.98 43.23
N THR A 82 28.64 5.96 44.51
CA THR A 82 27.68 4.99 45.07
C THR A 82 26.30 5.19 44.45
N GLY A 83 25.85 6.44 44.31
CA GLY A 83 24.59 6.77 43.65
C GLY A 83 24.57 6.36 42.17
N SER A 84 25.67 6.61 41.44
CA SER A 84 25.82 6.17 40.05
C SER A 84 25.81 4.66 39.92
N TYR A 85 26.49 3.94 40.80
CA TYR A 85 26.51 2.47 40.80
C TYR A 85 25.14 1.87 41.11
N GLN A 86 24.45 2.36 42.15
CA GLN A 86 23.10 1.90 42.49
C GLN A 86 22.12 2.12 41.32
N LYS A 87 22.25 3.25 40.61
CA LYS A 87 21.47 3.51 39.39
C LYS A 87 21.79 2.51 38.28
N SER A 88 23.06 2.26 37.98
CA SER A 88 23.47 1.30 36.95
C SER A 88 23.06 -0.14 37.31
N LYS A 89 23.12 -0.52 38.59
CA LYS A 89 22.64 -1.83 39.08
C LYS A 89 21.14 -1.99 38.85
N LEU A 90 20.34 -0.99 39.22
CA LEU A 90 18.90 -0.99 38.98
C LEU A 90 18.57 -1.09 37.49
N GLU A 91 19.28 -0.35 36.64
CA GLU A 91 19.11 -0.41 35.18
C GLU A 91 19.44 -1.82 34.64
N GLN A 92 20.51 -2.46 35.13
CA GLN A 92 20.87 -3.83 34.75
C GLN A 92 19.81 -4.84 35.19
N ASP A 93 19.30 -4.74 36.41
CA ASP A 93 18.24 -5.62 36.93
C ASP A 93 16.94 -5.47 36.11
N GLN A 94 16.58 -4.25 35.70
CA GLN A 94 15.44 -3.98 34.81
C GLN A 94 15.61 -4.65 33.44
N TRP A 95 16.81 -4.57 32.84
CA TRP A 95 17.12 -5.26 31.58
C TRP A 95 17.05 -6.78 31.70
N ASN A 96 17.56 -7.34 32.81
CA ASN A 96 17.49 -8.77 33.07
C ASN A 96 16.04 -9.25 33.20
N GLN A 97 15.20 -8.50 33.94
CA GLN A 97 13.76 -8.78 34.07
C GLN A 97 13.03 -8.69 32.72
N PHE A 98 13.39 -7.72 31.88
CA PHE A 98 12.84 -7.60 30.53
C PHE A 98 13.20 -8.80 29.65
N ARG A 99 14.47 -9.24 29.66
CA ARG A 99 14.91 -10.43 28.91
C ARG A 99 14.23 -11.71 29.39
N LEU A 100 14.03 -11.85 30.71
CA LEU A 100 13.30 -12.98 31.28
C LEU A 100 11.86 -13.01 30.77
N LEU A 101 11.16 -11.87 30.84
CA LEU A 101 9.80 -11.73 30.33
C LEU A 101 9.72 -12.07 28.83
N GLU A 102 10.65 -11.56 28.01
CA GLU A 102 10.71 -11.89 26.58
C GLU A 102 10.78 -13.41 26.34
N ASN A 103 11.66 -14.11 27.07
CA ASN A 103 11.83 -15.56 26.93
C ASN A 103 10.59 -16.34 27.38
N GLU A 104 10.00 -15.99 28.53
CA GLU A 104 8.80 -16.67 29.05
C GLU A 104 7.58 -16.44 28.14
N VAL A 105 7.43 -15.24 27.57
CA VAL A 105 6.38 -14.96 26.58
C VAL A 105 6.59 -15.77 25.31
N ILE A 106 7.83 -15.90 24.81
CA ILE A 106 8.13 -16.73 23.63
C ILE A 106 7.76 -18.19 23.89
N GLU A 107 8.14 -18.75 25.04
CA GLU A 107 7.81 -20.13 25.38
C GLU A 107 6.29 -20.35 25.45
N LEU A 108 5.57 -19.43 26.11
CA LEU A 108 4.12 -19.51 26.19
C LEU A 108 3.45 -19.36 24.81
N LYS A 109 3.93 -18.45 23.96
CA LYS A 109 3.41 -18.30 22.59
C LYS A 109 3.61 -19.58 21.77
N ASN A 110 4.76 -20.24 21.89
CA ASN A 110 4.99 -21.52 21.22
C ASN A 110 4.00 -22.60 21.68
N ARG A 111 3.72 -22.65 22.98
CA ARG A 111 2.69 -23.55 23.54
C ARG A 111 1.29 -23.24 23.01
N ILE A 112 0.90 -21.96 22.98
CA ILE A 112 -0.37 -21.48 22.42
C ILE A 112 -0.47 -21.86 20.93
N ILE A 113 0.59 -21.67 20.15
CA ILE A 113 0.61 -22.03 18.72
C ILE A 113 0.41 -23.54 18.53
N ASN A 114 1.09 -24.38 19.31
CA ASN A 114 0.92 -25.82 19.23
C ASN A 114 -0.53 -26.25 19.57
N GLN A 115 -1.14 -25.63 20.59
CA GLN A 115 -2.54 -25.87 20.94
C GLN A 115 -3.47 -25.43 19.80
N LYS A 116 -3.26 -24.27 19.17
CA LYS A 116 -4.03 -23.82 17.99
C LYS A 116 -3.95 -24.82 16.84
N VAL A 117 -2.74 -25.26 16.49
CA VAL A 117 -2.53 -26.23 15.41
C VAL A 117 -3.23 -27.55 15.70
N SER A 118 -3.29 -27.97 16.97
CA SER A 118 -4.02 -29.17 17.39
C SER A 118 -5.53 -29.03 17.15
N VAL A 119 -6.10 -27.87 17.49
CA VAL A 119 -7.52 -27.58 17.25
C VAL A 119 -7.81 -27.50 15.75
N ASP A 120 -7.02 -26.75 14.97
CA ASP A 120 -7.25 -26.54 13.53
C ASP A 120 -7.25 -27.85 12.74
N LYS A 121 -6.34 -28.80 13.08
CA LYS A 121 -6.28 -30.12 12.45
C LYS A 121 -7.54 -30.95 12.65
N THR A 122 -8.23 -30.74 13.77
CA THR A 122 -9.38 -31.53 14.17
C THR A 122 -10.69 -30.77 14.03
N PHE A 123 -10.67 -29.49 13.63
CA PHE A 123 -11.82 -28.61 13.71
C PHE A 123 -13.01 -29.10 12.87
N THR A 124 -12.76 -29.57 11.65
CA THR A 124 -13.82 -30.04 10.73
C THR A 124 -14.14 -31.52 10.89
N ILE A 125 -13.46 -32.24 11.79
CA ILE A 125 -13.70 -33.67 11.98
C ILE A 125 -14.98 -33.84 12.82
N ILE A 126 -16.00 -34.49 12.26
CA ILE A 126 -17.31 -34.66 12.89
C ILE A 126 -17.66 -36.11 13.27
N GLY A 127 -16.74 -37.05 13.04
CA GLY A 127 -16.97 -38.49 13.25
C GLY A 127 -18.03 -39.07 12.30
N ASN A 128 -18.12 -40.41 12.19
CA ASN A 128 -19.06 -41.08 11.29
C ASN A 128 -20.36 -41.54 11.97
N ASN A 129 -20.36 -41.66 13.29
CA ASN A 129 -21.47 -42.13 14.12
C ASN A 129 -21.52 -41.36 15.45
N GLU A 130 -22.58 -41.53 16.23
CA GLU A 130 -22.74 -40.88 17.54
C GLU A 130 -21.55 -41.18 18.48
N SER A 131 -21.12 -42.44 18.54
CA SER A 131 -20.03 -42.86 19.44
C SER A 131 -18.71 -42.14 19.14
N GLU A 132 -18.35 -41.99 17.86
CA GLU A 132 -17.16 -41.24 17.41
C GLU A 132 -17.29 -39.74 17.71
N ALA A 133 -18.47 -39.15 17.50
CA ALA A 133 -18.73 -37.75 17.83
C ALA A 133 -18.56 -37.47 19.33
N VAL A 134 -19.08 -38.35 20.19
CA VAL A 134 -18.91 -38.27 21.65
C VAL A 134 -17.44 -38.46 22.05
N GLN A 135 -16.70 -39.31 21.35
CA GLN A 135 -15.26 -39.47 21.59
C GLN A 135 -14.48 -38.19 21.23
N LEU A 136 -14.78 -37.57 20.09
CA LEU A 136 -14.17 -36.30 19.67
C LEU A 136 -14.46 -35.17 20.66
N LEU A 137 -15.68 -35.12 21.22
CA LEU A 137 -16.04 -34.18 22.28
C LEU A 137 -15.18 -34.39 23.53
N LYS A 138 -14.98 -35.65 23.97
CA LYS A 138 -14.11 -35.96 25.12
C LYS A 138 -12.64 -35.61 24.86
N GLU A 139 -12.14 -35.83 23.66
CA GLU A 139 -10.78 -35.47 23.27
C GLU A 139 -10.59 -33.94 23.27
N HIS A 140 -11.58 -33.20 22.77
CA HIS A 140 -11.59 -31.74 22.82
C HIS A 140 -11.66 -31.20 24.27
N GLN A 141 -12.49 -31.78 25.14
CA GLN A 141 -12.55 -31.40 26.56
C GLN A 141 -11.20 -31.53 27.28
N ARG A 142 -10.42 -32.58 26.97
CA ARG A 142 -9.05 -32.71 27.51
C ARG A 142 -8.12 -31.61 27.02
N LEU A 143 -8.31 -31.14 25.79
CA LEU A 143 -7.57 -30.00 25.24
C LEU A 143 -8.01 -28.68 25.91
N GLU A 144 -9.29 -28.51 26.22
CA GLU A 144 -9.80 -27.38 27.02
C GLU A 144 -9.14 -27.33 28.39
N ASP A 145 -9.07 -28.46 29.10
CA ASP A 145 -8.37 -28.55 30.38
C ASP A 145 -6.90 -28.13 30.28
N ALA A 146 -6.21 -28.56 29.21
CA ALA A 146 -4.82 -28.17 28.94
C ALA A 146 -4.69 -26.68 28.60
N VAL A 147 -5.68 -26.06 27.93
CA VAL A 147 -5.70 -24.62 27.67
C VAL A 147 -5.97 -23.85 28.96
N GLU A 148 -6.86 -24.31 29.84
CA GLU A 148 -7.11 -23.66 31.13
C GLU A 148 -5.87 -23.69 32.03
N GLN A 149 -5.03 -24.74 31.94
CA GLN A 149 -3.71 -24.72 32.60
C GLN A 149 -2.77 -23.66 32.00
N THR A 150 -2.75 -23.51 30.67
CA THR A 150 -1.96 -22.46 29.98
C THR A 150 -2.40 -21.05 30.40
N LYS A 151 -3.68 -20.86 30.74
CA LYS A 151 -4.23 -19.57 31.20
C LYS A 151 -3.58 -19.05 32.46
N VAL A 152 -3.21 -19.94 33.39
CA VAL A 152 -2.51 -19.55 34.63
C VAL A 152 -1.18 -18.87 34.31
N ASN A 153 -0.41 -19.46 33.38
CA ASN A 153 0.86 -18.88 32.92
C ASN A 153 0.66 -17.56 32.18
N TYR A 154 -0.38 -17.48 31.34
CA TYR A 154 -0.74 -16.24 30.64
C TYR A 154 -1.06 -15.09 31.60
N THR A 155 -1.90 -15.33 32.61
CA THR A 155 -2.29 -14.31 33.60
C THR A 155 -1.07 -13.84 34.40
N HIS A 156 -0.22 -14.77 34.85
CA HIS A 156 1.01 -14.42 35.57
C HIS A 156 1.94 -13.53 34.74
N LEU A 157 2.14 -13.83 33.45
CA LEU A 157 2.99 -13.01 32.57
C LEU A 157 2.40 -11.64 32.27
N LEU A 158 1.07 -11.51 32.18
CA LEU A 158 0.44 -10.20 32.07
C LEU A 158 0.62 -9.36 33.32
N GLU A 159 0.48 -9.95 34.51
CA GLU A 159 0.72 -9.27 35.78
C GLU A 159 2.18 -8.85 35.92
N HIS A 160 3.13 -9.76 35.66
CA HIS A 160 4.57 -9.47 35.68
C HIS A 160 4.94 -8.38 34.68
N GLY A 161 4.45 -8.48 33.45
CA GLY A 161 4.65 -7.47 32.41
C GLY A 161 4.07 -6.11 32.77
N SER A 162 2.88 -6.05 33.38
CA SER A 162 2.25 -4.80 33.83
C SER A 162 3.07 -4.12 34.93
N ILE A 163 3.58 -4.90 35.90
CA ILE A 163 4.48 -4.42 36.95
C ILE A 163 5.78 -3.89 36.32
N LEU A 164 6.36 -4.62 35.36
CA LEU A 164 7.60 -4.23 34.69
C LEU A 164 7.44 -2.96 33.84
N THR A 165 6.28 -2.76 33.21
CA THR A 165 5.96 -1.52 32.48
C THR A 165 6.06 -0.27 33.38
N ASN A 166 5.64 -0.37 34.65
CA ASN A 166 5.76 0.73 35.60
C ASN A 166 7.20 0.90 36.13
N ASN A 167 7.92 -0.21 36.27
CA ASN A 167 9.26 -0.23 36.84
C ASN A 167 10.37 -0.02 35.80
N PHE A 168 10.10 -0.06 34.49
CA PHE A 168 11.08 0.13 33.43
C PHE A 168 10.56 1.05 32.28
N PRO A 169 10.39 2.37 32.53
CA PRO A 169 9.77 3.29 31.57
C PRO A 169 10.48 3.38 30.22
N ALA A 170 11.80 3.16 30.18
CA ALA A 170 12.61 3.22 28.96
C ALA A 170 12.19 2.17 27.92
N LYS A 171 11.59 1.05 28.35
CA LYS A 171 11.15 -0.06 27.50
C LYS A 171 9.65 -0.33 27.54
N LYS A 172 8.88 0.54 28.19
CA LYS A 172 7.41 0.45 28.26
C LYS A 172 6.75 0.13 26.92
N GLY A 173 7.12 0.85 25.85
CA GLY A 173 6.51 0.63 24.53
C GLY A 173 6.78 -0.76 23.94
N GLU A 174 7.94 -1.35 24.22
CA GLU A 174 8.30 -2.70 23.77
C GLU A 174 7.59 -3.76 24.64
N ILE A 175 7.54 -3.57 25.95
CA ILE A 175 6.82 -4.45 26.89
C ILE A 175 5.32 -4.47 26.53
N ASP A 176 4.69 -3.31 26.40
CA ASP A 176 3.26 -3.20 26.07
C ASP A 176 2.96 -3.86 24.71
N ALA A 177 3.89 -3.77 23.74
CA ALA A 177 3.74 -4.45 22.45
C ALA A 177 3.80 -5.98 22.57
N ILE A 178 4.75 -6.51 23.34
CA ILE A 178 4.91 -7.96 23.59
C ILE A 178 3.66 -8.51 24.31
N LEU A 179 3.19 -7.84 25.35
CA LEU A 179 2.01 -8.26 26.11
C LEU A 179 0.75 -8.22 25.25
N LYS A 180 0.58 -7.18 24.42
CA LYS A 180 -0.55 -7.07 23.51
C LYS A 180 -0.56 -8.16 22.44
N ASP A 181 0.60 -8.51 21.91
CA ASP A 181 0.75 -9.61 20.94
C ASP A 181 0.46 -10.99 21.58
N LEU A 182 0.89 -11.20 22.83
CA LEU A 182 0.49 -12.37 23.62
C LEU A 182 -1.02 -12.40 23.87
N GLU A 183 -1.62 -11.29 24.27
CA GLU A 183 -3.06 -11.14 24.53
C GLU A 183 -3.89 -11.43 23.27
N ASN A 184 -3.50 -10.88 22.12
CA ASN A 184 -4.14 -11.18 20.84
C ASN A 184 -4.05 -12.68 20.51
N SER A 185 -2.88 -13.28 20.75
CA SER A 185 -2.65 -14.71 20.51
C SER A 185 -3.52 -15.58 21.42
N TRP A 186 -3.66 -15.20 22.69
CA TRP A 186 -4.49 -15.87 23.67
C TRP A 186 -5.98 -15.78 23.32
N ASN A 187 -6.48 -14.57 23.05
CA ASN A 187 -7.88 -14.32 22.70
C ASN A 187 -8.31 -15.09 21.44
N TYR A 188 -7.41 -15.27 20.48
CA TYR A 188 -7.69 -16.10 19.31
C TYR A 188 -7.83 -17.59 19.68
N LEU A 189 -6.93 -18.13 20.52
CA LEU A 189 -7.02 -19.53 20.96
C LEU A 189 -8.31 -19.80 21.75
N THR A 190 -8.66 -18.93 22.69
CA THR A 190 -9.87 -19.10 23.51
C THR A 190 -11.13 -19.01 22.66
N ALA A 191 -11.19 -18.08 21.71
CA ALA A 191 -12.29 -18.01 20.74
C ALA A 191 -12.39 -19.27 19.89
N LEU A 192 -11.26 -19.80 19.41
CA LEU A 192 -11.21 -21.02 18.60
C LEU A 192 -11.68 -22.25 19.37
N ILE A 193 -11.26 -22.39 20.63
CA ILE A 193 -11.71 -23.45 21.53
C ILE A 193 -13.23 -23.41 21.69
N VAL A 194 -13.79 -22.25 22.07
CA VAL A 194 -15.25 -22.08 22.26
C VAL A 194 -16.03 -22.38 20.98
N GLN A 195 -15.51 -21.96 19.82
CA GLN A 195 -16.15 -22.27 18.55
C GLN A 195 -16.17 -23.78 18.27
N ARG A 196 -15.08 -24.48 18.59
CA ARG A 196 -15.00 -25.94 18.41
C ARG A 196 -15.90 -26.70 19.38
N SER A 197 -16.02 -26.28 20.64
CA SER A 197 -16.94 -26.90 21.61
C SER A 197 -18.38 -26.80 21.13
N ASN A 198 -18.81 -25.59 20.76
CA ASN A 198 -20.15 -25.36 20.21
C ASN A 198 -20.41 -26.19 18.94
N LEU A 199 -19.39 -26.36 18.08
CA LEU A 199 -19.51 -27.21 16.90
C LEU A 199 -19.69 -28.68 17.29
N LEU A 200 -18.89 -29.20 18.25
CA LEU A 200 -18.97 -30.59 18.68
C LEU A 200 -20.30 -30.92 19.38
N ASP A 201 -20.86 -29.98 20.14
CA ASP A 201 -22.19 -30.15 20.74
C ASP A 201 -23.26 -30.34 19.65
N ILE A 202 -23.24 -29.50 18.61
CA ILE A 202 -24.14 -29.63 17.46
C ILE A 202 -23.88 -30.95 16.70
N VAL A 203 -22.62 -31.35 16.55
CA VAL A 203 -22.27 -32.62 15.88
C VAL A 203 -22.87 -33.82 16.62
N VAL A 204 -22.81 -33.85 17.95
CA VAL A 204 -23.39 -34.93 18.76
C VAL A 204 -24.92 -34.97 18.58
N SER A 205 -25.60 -33.82 18.72
CA SER A 205 -27.05 -33.72 18.51
C SER A 205 -27.46 -34.11 17.10
N PHE A 206 -26.74 -33.65 16.08
CA PHE A 206 -26.94 -34.01 14.69
C PHE A 206 -26.85 -35.54 14.47
N ARG A 207 -25.79 -36.17 15.01
CA ARG A 207 -25.62 -37.62 14.87
C ARG A 207 -26.75 -38.39 15.57
N GLN A 208 -27.12 -37.99 16.78
CA GLN A 208 -28.22 -38.58 17.53
C GLN A 208 -29.56 -38.51 16.78
N GLU A 209 -29.99 -37.31 16.39
CA GLU A 209 -31.30 -37.11 15.75
C GLU A 209 -31.38 -37.80 14.37
N THR A 210 -30.29 -37.73 13.57
CA THR A 210 -30.27 -38.39 12.25
C THR A 210 -30.28 -39.91 12.35
N GLU A 211 -29.56 -40.49 13.31
CA GLU A 211 -29.56 -41.94 13.55
C GLU A 211 -30.93 -42.41 14.04
N ILE A 212 -31.59 -41.65 14.93
CA ILE A 212 -32.98 -41.90 15.35
C ILE A 212 -33.93 -41.89 14.14
N TYR A 213 -33.88 -40.86 13.29
CA TYR A 213 -34.75 -40.75 12.12
C TYR A 213 -34.57 -41.94 11.16
N PHE A 214 -33.33 -42.28 10.80
CA PHE A 214 -33.07 -43.37 9.87
C PHE A 214 -33.35 -44.75 10.48
N SER A 215 -33.28 -44.91 11.80
CA SER A 215 -33.67 -46.16 12.47
C SER A 215 -35.18 -46.45 12.37
N LYS A 216 -36.02 -45.40 12.48
CA LYS A 216 -37.49 -45.51 12.38
C LYS A 216 -38.02 -45.55 10.95
N LEU A 217 -37.26 -45.02 9.98
CA LEU A 217 -37.68 -44.89 8.59
C LEU A 217 -38.27 -46.17 7.96
N PRO A 218 -37.69 -47.38 8.15
CA PRO A 218 -38.26 -48.62 7.61
C PRO A 218 -39.61 -48.99 8.22
N GLU A 219 -39.80 -48.72 9.51
CA GLU A 219 -41.05 -49.01 10.23
C GLU A 219 -42.20 -48.14 9.69
N TRP A 220 -41.95 -46.83 9.55
CA TRP A 220 -42.92 -45.92 8.96
C TRP A 220 -43.26 -46.29 7.50
N MET A 221 -42.25 -46.59 6.68
CA MET A 221 -42.46 -47.00 5.28
C MET A 221 -43.34 -48.25 5.17
N ASN A 222 -43.09 -49.25 6.02
CA ASN A 222 -43.88 -50.47 6.04
C ASN A 222 -45.31 -50.22 6.53
N PHE A 223 -45.50 -49.36 7.54
CA PHE A 223 -46.83 -49.01 8.04
C PHE A 223 -47.69 -48.39 6.93
N ILE A 224 -47.18 -47.39 6.21
CA ILE A 224 -47.95 -46.71 5.14
C ILE A 224 -48.21 -47.65 3.96
N LYS A 225 -47.21 -48.46 3.55
CA LYS A 225 -47.34 -49.37 2.40
C LYS A 225 -48.31 -50.52 2.65
N ASN A 226 -48.31 -51.09 3.86
CA ASN A 226 -49.15 -52.25 4.20
C ASN A 226 -50.60 -51.88 4.53
N GLN A 227 -50.97 -50.60 4.44
CA GLN A 227 -52.35 -50.18 4.57
C GLN A 227 -53.19 -50.66 3.37
N PRO A 228 -54.25 -51.43 3.60
CA PRO A 228 -55.01 -52.05 2.52
C PRO A 228 -55.81 -51.02 1.72
N ASP A 229 -55.66 -51.03 0.39
CA ASP A 229 -56.33 -50.09 -0.53
C ASP A 229 -57.83 -50.35 -0.70
N ASN A 230 -58.29 -51.58 -0.41
CA ASN A 230 -59.68 -51.96 -0.61
C ASN A 230 -60.11 -52.95 0.46
N VAL A 231 -60.74 -52.45 1.52
CA VAL A 231 -61.47 -53.29 2.46
C VAL A 231 -62.85 -52.68 2.63
N ASP A 232 -63.87 -53.51 2.44
CA ASP A 232 -65.24 -53.19 2.83
C ASP A 232 -65.32 -53.29 4.36
N ARG A 233 -64.91 -52.22 5.04
CA ARG A 233 -64.95 -52.08 6.50
C ARG A 233 -66.05 -51.10 6.91
N PRO A 234 -66.63 -51.27 8.10
CA PRO A 234 -67.53 -50.28 8.69
C PRO A 234 -66.84 -48.91 8.84
N LEU A 235 -67.62 -47.83 8.77
CA LEU A 235 -67.10 -46.45 8.87
C LEU A 235 -66.22 -46.21 10.11
N ALA A 236 -66.60 -46.77 11.27
CA ALA A 236 -65.87 -46.62 12.53
C ALA A 236 -64.43 -47.18 12.48
N GLU A 237 -64.19 -48.29 11.76
CA GLU A 237 -62.83 -48.84 11.60
C GLU A 237 -61.97 -47.97 10.67
N LEU A 238 -62.58 -47.35 9.65
CA LEU A 238 -61.88 -46.46 8.73
C LEU A 238 -61.46 -45.15 9.42
N GLU A 239 -62.28 -44.63 10.34
CA GLU A 239 -61.95 -43.47 11.19
C GLU A 239 -60.77 -43.77 12.13
N GLU A 240 -60.72 -44.98 12.71
CA GLU A 240 -59.60 -45.39 13.56
C GLU A 240 -58.29 -45.51 12.76
N ILE A 241 -58.34 -46.07 11.55
CA ILE A 241 -57.19 -46.12 10.64
C ILE A 241 -56.72 -44.71 10.26
N SER A 242 -57.65 -43.78 9.98
CA SER A 242 -57.34 -42.38 9.66
C SER A 242 -56.60 -41.71 10.83
N LYS A 243 -57.06 -41.94 12.06
CA LYS A 243 -56.39 -41.39 13.25
C LYS A 243 -54.97 -41.93 13.42
N GLN A 244 -54.77 -43.24 13.25
CA GLN A 244 -53.44 -43.85 13.32
C GLN A 244 -52.51 -43.34 12.21
N GLN A 245 -53.02 -43.06 11.01
CA GLN A 245 -52.26 -42.43 9.93
C GLN A 245 -51.80 -41.01 10.31
N GLU A 246 -52.66 -40.19 10.90
CA GLU A 246 -52.30 -38.83 11.35
C GLU A 246 -51.24 -38.85 12.47
N GLU A 247 -51.31 -39.80 13.41
CA GLU A 247 -50.30 -39.94 14.47
C GLU A 247 -48.91 -40.26 13.90
N VAL A 248 -48.84 -41.15 12.92
CA VAL A 248 -47.58 -41.53 12.26
C VAL A 248 -46.99 -40.38 11.43
N GLU A 249 -47.81 -39.63 10.69
CA GLU A 249 -47.36 -38.46 9.93
C GLU A 249 -46.78 -37.37 10.85
N ASN A 250 -47.42 -37.13 11.99
CA ASN A 250 -46.91 -36.20 12.99
C ASN A 250 -45.55 -36.65 13.59
N ASP A 251 -45.35 -37.95 13.85
CA ASP A 251 -44.05 -38.48 14.32
C ASP A 251 -42.95 -38.32 13.26
N ILE A 252 -43.27 -38.58 11.98
CA ILE A 252 -42.37 -38.38 10.84
C ILE A 252 -41.94 -36.91 10.73
N GLU A 253 -42.90 -35.99 10.75
CA GLU A 253 -42.64 -34.56 10.59
C GLU A 253 -41.83 -33.98 11.75
N LEU A 254 -42.15 -34.39 12.98
CA LEU A 254 -41.41 -33.97 14.17
C LEU A 254 -39.96 -34.47 14.13
N SER A 255 -39.74 -35.75 13.81
CA SER A 255 -38.41 -36.35 13.73
C SER A 255 -37.58 -35.79 12.57
N TYR A 256 -38.21 -35.51 11.43
CA TYR A 256 -37.57 -34.83 10.31
C TYR A 256 -37.13 -33.41 10.69
N SER A 257 -38.01 -32.61 11.30
CA SER A 257 -37.70 -31.21 11.64
C SER A 257 -36.46 -31.15 12.54
N ARG A 258 -36.42 -31.96 13.60
CA ARG A 258 -35.27 -32.02 14.52
C ARG A 258 -33.98 -32.39 13.79
N SER A 259 -34.01 -33.46 12.99
CA SER A 259 -32.84 -33.92 12.25
C SER A 259 -32.36 -32.90 11.22
N TYR A 260 -33.29 -32.25 10.52
CA TYR A 260 -33.00 -31.26 9.50
C TYR A 260 -32.44 -29.96 10.10
N ASP A 261 -33.03 -29.47 11.20
CA ASP A 261 -32.60 -28.26 11.89
C ASP A 261 -31.16 -28.41 12.42
N GLU A 262 -30.83 -29.54 13.05
CA GLU A 262 -29.46 -29.82 13.50
C GLU A 262 -28.48 -29.94 12.33
N SER A 263 -28.89 -30.62 11.24
CA SER A 263 -28.07 -30.73 10.03
C SER A 263 -27.77 -29.38 9.39
N MET A 264 -28.77 -28.49 9.33
CA MET A 264 -28.64 -27.14 8.80
C MET A 264 -27.75 -26.28 9.70
N GLN A 265 -27.95 -26.32 11.02
CA GLN A 265 -27.09 -25.63 11.98
C GLN A 265 -25.63 -26.07 11.86
N LEU A 266 -25.37 -27.38 11.75
CA LEU A 266 -24.02 -27.91 11.56
C LEU A 266 -23.39 -27.41 10.25
N SER A 267 -24.14 -27.45 9.15
CA SER A 267 -23.67 -26.98 7.84
C SER A 267 -23.27 -25.49 7.88
N GLN A 268 -24.07 -24.66 8.54
CA GLN A 268 -23.82 -23.22 8.68
C GLN A 268 -22.55 -22.97 9.50
N ARG A 269 -22.36 -23.70 10.61
CA ARG A 269 -21.17 -23.57 11.47
C ARG A 269 -19.88 -23.97 10.76
N LEU A 270 -19.91 -25.05 9.97
CA LEU A 270 -18.78 -25.47 9.14
C LEU A 270 -18.44 -24.41 8.08
N VAL A 271 -19.44 -23.82 7.42
CA VAL A 271 -19.24 -22.74 6.44
C VAL A 271 -18.70 -21.48 7.08
N MET A 272 -19.17 -21.12 8.28
CA MET A 272 -18.66 -19.95 9.02
C MET A 272 -17.17 -20.08 9.34
N TYR A 273 -16.68 -21.27 9.67
CA TYR A 273 -15.27 -21.50 9.96
C TYR A 273 -14.40 -21.61 8.68
N LEU A 274 -14.85 -22.40 7.69
CA LEU A 274 -14.07 -22.67 6.49
C LEU A 274 -14.13 -21.54 5.45
N GLY A 275 -15.21 -20.77 5.43
CA GLY A 275 -15.59 -19.93 4.30
C GLY A 275 -16.16 -20.75 3.14
N GLN A 276 -16.97 -20.10 2.30
CA GLN A 276 -17.82 -20.78 1.31
C GLN A 276 -17.02 -21.58 0.26
N GLU A 277 -15.86 -21.10 -0.17
CA GLU A 277 -15.01 -21.79 -1.15
C GLU A 277 -14.32 -23.04 -0.60
N ARG A 278 -13.88 -23.02 0.66
CA ARG A 278 -13.20 -24.17 1.27
C ARG A 278 -14.19 -25.21 1.76
N ALA A 279 -15.36 -24.79 2.23
CA ALA A 279 -16.44 -25.68 2.65
C ALA A 279 -16.81 -26.69 1.54
N GLY A 280 -16.91 -26.24 0.27
CA GLY A 280 -17.22 -27.14 -0.86
C GLY A 280 -16.18 -28.25 -1.12
N LYS A 281 -14.95 -28.14 -0.59
CA LYS A 281 -13.89 -29.14 -0.72
C LYS A 281 -13.78 -30.06 0.50
N ASP A 282 -14.22 -29.57 1.67
CA ASP A 282 -14.21 -30.33 2.92
C ASP A 282 -15.12 -31.56 2.84
N GLU A 283 -14.63 -32.69 3.34
CA GLU A 283 -15.31 -33.99 3.25
C GLU A 283 -16.48 -34.08 4.24
N SER A 284 -16.27 -33.61 5.47
CA SER A 284 -17.31 -33.58 6.50
C SER A 284 -18.50 -32.71 6.08
N TYR A 285 -18.23 -31.52 5.51
CA TYR A 285 -19.28 -30.65 5.01
C TYR A 285 -20.09 -31.29 3.88
N ARG A 286 -19.42 -31.93 2.90
CA ARG A 286 -20.12 -32.65 1.82
C ARG A 286 -20.97 -33.79 2.36
N HIS A 287 -20.45 -34.54 3.32
CA HIS A 287 -21.20 -35.62 3.97
C HIS A 287 -22.45 -35.12 4.70
N VAL A 288 -22.40 -33.97 5.38
CA VAL A 288 -23.58 -33.34 6.00
C VAL A 288 -24.62 -32.97 4.93
N LEU A 289 -24.21 -32.41 3.79
CA LEU A 289 -25.13 -32.11 2.69
C LEU A 289 -25.77 -33.38 2.09
N GLU A 290 -25.02 -34.47 1.97
CA GLU A 290 -25.56 -35.75 1.52
C GLU A 290 -26.63 -36.29 2.48
N ILE A 291 -26.42 -36.13 3.79
CA ILE A 291 -27.42 -36.51 4.80
C ILE A 291 -28.67 -35.63 4.70
N ILE A 292 -28.51 -34.31 4.55
CA ILE A 292 -29.65 -33.39 4.33
C ILE A 292 -30.46 -33.82 3.10
N GLN A 293 -29.79 -34.12 2.00
CA GLN A 293 -30.45 -34.60 0.78
C GLN A 293 -31.18 -35.93 1.00
N LYS A 294 -30.58 -36.87 1.74
CA LYS A 294 -31.22 -38.15 2.10
C LYS A 294 -32.48 -37.91 2.95
N LEU A 295 -32.41 -37.08 3.98
CA LEU A 295 -33.55 -36.70 4.83
C LEU A 295 -34.68 -36.09 4.00
N THR A 296 -34.38 -35.11 3.15
CA THR A 296 -35.40 -34.43 2.33
C THR A 296 -36.03 -35.39 1.31
N ARG A 297 -35.23 -36.29 0.73
CA ARG A 297 -35.73 -37.31 -0.21
C ARG A 297 -36.64 -38.32 0.49
N SER A 298 -36.22 -38.87 1.64
CA SER A 298 -37.03 -39.84 2.38
C SER A 298 -38.33 -39.23 2.88
N ARG A 299 -38.32 -37.99 3.38
CA ARG A 299 -39.54 -37.25 3.73
C ARG A 299 -40.50 -37.11 2.54
N ARG A 300 -40.00 -36.71 1.37
CA ARG A 300 -40.84 -36.52 0.17
C ARG A 300 -41.48 -37.84 -0.28
N GLU A 301 -40.71 -38.93 -0.26
CA GLU A 301 -41.23 -40.26 -0.60
C GLU A 301 -42.33 -40.69 0.37
N MET A 302 -42.09 -40.51 1.68
CA MET A 302 -43.05 -40.82 2.73
C MET A 302 -44.34 -39.99 2.62
N HIS A 303 -44.23 -38.68 2.47
CA HIS A 303 -45.38 -37.79 2.31
C HIS A 303 -46.17 -38.11 1.03
N GLY A 304 -45.50 -38.47 -0.07
CA GLY A 304 -46.18 -38.89 -1.29
C GLY A 304 -47.00 -40.18 -1.12
N LEU A 305 -46.44 -41.16 -0.41
CA LEU A 305 -47.15 -42.41 -0.08
C LEU A 305 -48.31 -42.17 0.90
N TYR A 306 -48.09 -41.33 1.91
CA TYR A 306 -49.13 -40.93 2.86
C TYR A 306 -50.29 -40.23 2.16
N GLU A 307 -50.02 -39.27 1.29
CA GLU A 307 -51.06 -38.47 0.62
C GLU A 307 -51.92 -39.31 -0.32
N ASP A 308 -51.31 -40.23 -1.07
CA ASP A 308 -52.04 -41.20 -1.91
C ASP A 308 -52.98 -42.08 -1.07
N LYS A 309 -52.49 -42.59 0.08
CA LYS A 309 -53.29 -43.41 0.99
C LYS A 309 -54.39 -42.60 1.69
N ARG A 310 -54.12 -41.36 2.09
CA ARG A 310 -55.06 -40.45 2.76
C ARG A 310 -56.24 -40.11 1.85
N ILE A 311 -55.97 -39.75 0.59
CA ILE A 311 -57.00 -39.43 -0.39
C ILE A 311 -57.89 -40.65 -0.65
N LYS A 312 -57.29 -41.83 -0.86
CA LYS A 312 -58.03 -43.08 -1.08
C LYS A 312 -58.91 -43.44 0.13
N LEU A 313 -58.37 -43.31 1.34
CA LEU A 313 -59.11 -43.55 2.58
C LEU A 313 -60.28 -42.56 2.74
N ALA A 314 -60.06 -41.26 2.52
CA ALA A 314 -61.09 -40.23 2.62
C ALA A 314 -62.24 -40.43 1.60
N LEU A 315 -61.90 -40.81 0.36
CA LEU A 315 -62.89 -41.17 -0.66
C LEU A 315 -63.68 -42.42 -0.25
N LYS A 316 -63.02 -43.46 0.26
CA LYS A 316 -63.69 -44.68 0.72
C LYS A 316 -64.57 -44.43 1.95
N MET A 317 -64.15 -43.59 2.89
CA MET A 317 -64.97 -43.17 4.03
C MET A 317 -66.24 -42.46 3.56
N SER A 318 -66.10 -41.52 2.63
CA SER A 318 -67.23 -40.78 2.04
C SER A 318 -68.19 -41.71 1.29
N PHE A 319 -67.66 -42.67 0.54
CA PHE A 319 -68.44 -43.68 -0.17
C PHE A 319 -69.17 -44.64 0.80
N THR A 320 -68.48 -45.12 1.83
CA THR A 320 -69.06 -46.06 2.81
C THR A 320 -70.17 -45.38 3.60
N ALA A 321 -69.98 -44.12 4.01
CA ALA A 321 -71.03 -43.30 4.62
C ALA A 321 -72.25 -43.15 3.70
N PHE A 322 -72.05 -42.89 2.40
CA PHE A 322 -73.14 -42.81 1.42
C PHE A 322 -73.90 -44.15 1.27
N ILE A 323 -73.20 -45.28 1.26
CA ILE A 323 -73.82 -46.61 1.20
C ILE A 323 -74.63 -46.90 2.46
N GLU A 324 -74.10 -46.62 3.65
CA GLU A 324 -74.82 -46.80 4.93
C GLU A 324 -76.07 -45.89 5.00
N GLU A 325 -75.95 -44.64 4.56
CA GLU A 325 -77.07 -43.70 4.53
C GLU A 325 -78.14 -44.08 3.49
N SER A 326 -77.75 -44.54 2.30
CA SER A 326 -78.68 -45.00 1.27
C SER A 326 -79.38 -46.31 1.66
N ALA A 327 -78.67 -47.25 2.29
CA ALA A 327 -79.27 -48.46 2.84
C ALA A 327 -80.30 -48.15 3.94
N SER A 328 -80.05 -47.14 4.77
CA SER A 328 -81.01 -46.66 5.78
C SER A 328 -82.29 -46.11 5.12
N VAL A 329 -82.17 -45.34 4.04
CA VAL A 329 -83.32 -44.83 3.27
C VAL A 329 -84.11 -45.97 2.62
N ILE A 330 -83.44 -46.95 2.00
CA ILE A 330 -84.07 -48.11 1.37
C ILE A 330 -84.79 -48.97 2.43
N ASN A 331 -84.12 -49.28 3.55
CA ASN A 331 -84.72 -50.04 4.63
C ASN A 331 -85.98 -49.36 5.19
N TRP A 332 -85.99 -48.03 5.28
CA TRP A 332 -87.20 -47.31 5.68
C TRP A 332 -88.34 -47.47 4.65
N ILE A 333 -88.04 -47.37 3.35
CA ILE A 333 -89.01 -47.56 2.27
C ILE A 333 -89.60 -48.99 2.33
N ASP A 334 -88.77 -50.00 2.52
CA ASP A 334 -89.20 -51.41 2.52
C ASP A 334 -89.90 -51.83 3.82
N ALA A 335 -89.41 -51.41 4.98
CA ALA A 335 -89.96 -51.81 6.28
C ALA A 335 -91.17 -50.97 6.71
N HIS A 336 -91.22 -49.69 6.31
CA HIS A 336 -92.25 -48.76 6.76
C HIS A 336 -93.07 -48.15 5.61
N GLY A 337 -92.45 -47.81 4.47
CA GLY A 337 -93.13 -47.19 3.33
C GLY A 337 -94.12 -48.11 2.60
N LEU A 338 -93.61 -49.16 1.96
CA LEU A 338 -94.40 -50.11 1.16
C LEU A 338 -95.46 -50.87 1.98
N PRO A 339 -95.17 -51.35 3.22
CA PRO A 339 -96.18 -52.03 4.03
C PRO A 339 -97.32 -51.11 4.47
N HIS A 340 -97.06 -49.81 4.71
CA HIS A 340 -98.09 -48.82 5.03
C HIS A 340 -99.06 -48.63 3.86
N MET A 341 -98.54 -48.58 2.63
CA MET A 341 -99.34 -48.46 1.40
C MET A 341 -100.15 -49.71 1.08
N ARG A 342 -99.63 -50.91 1.40
CA ARG A 342 -100.34 -52.19 1.13
C ARG A 342 -101.41 -52.55 2.17
N LYS A 343 -101.20 -52.26 3.46
CA LYS A 343 -102.12 -52.69 4.55
C LYS A 343 -103.37 -51.81 4.73
N LYS A 344 -103.39 -50.58 4.22
CA LYS A 344 -104.49 -49.62 4.44
C LYS A 344 -105.13 -49.14 3.13
N THR A 345 -105.73 -50.09 2.39
CA THR A 345 -106.51 -49.85 1.16
C THR A 345 -108.02 -49.79 1.39
N THR A 346 -108.50 -49.89 2.64
CA THR A 346 -109.93 -49.88 2.97
C THR A 346 -110.51 -48.46 2.99
N ILE A 347 -111.67 -48.28 2.34
CA ILE A 347 -112.49 -47.07 2.42
C ILE A 347 -113.24 -47.10 3.75
N GLY A 348 -113.00 -46.13 4.64
CA GLY A 348 -113.68 -46.05 5.93
C GLY A 348 -115.20 -45.87 5.76
N THR A 349 -116.01 -46.66 6.47
CA THR A 349 -117.47 -46.64 6.35
C THR A 349 -118.14 -45.65 7.32
N SER A 350 -117.36 -44.94 8.14
CA SER A 350 -117.83 -43.91 9.07
C SER A 350 -116.95 -42.64 9.07
N SER A 351 -117.55 -41.46 9.23
CA SER A 351 -116.86 -40.14 9.24
C SER A 351 -115.71 -40.02 10.28
N PRO A 352 -115.82 -40.53 11.52
CA PRO A 352 -114.71 -40.51 12.48
C PRO A 352 -113.52 -41.37 12.05
N GLU A 353 -113.78 -42.47 11.34
CA GLU A 353 -112.77 -43.41 10.86
C GLU A 353 -112.01 -42.85 9.65
N VAL A 354 -112.72 -42.19 8.73
CA VAL A 354 -112.10 -41.44 7.62
C VAL A 354 -111.20 -40.32 8.14
N ARG A 355 -111.61 -39.57 9.18
CA ARG A 355 -110.73 -38.55 9.82
C ARG A 355 -109.49 -39.17 10.47
N LYS A 356 -109.64 -40.33 11.12
CA LYS A 356 -108.48 -41.05 11.67
C LYS A 356 -107.54 -41.52 10.57
N LEU A 357 -108.03 -42.13 9.49
CA LEU A 357 -107.20 -42.52 8.34
C LEU A 357 -106.52 -41.31 7.69
N HIS A 358 -107.24 -40.19 7.54
CA HIS A 358 -106.69 -38.94 7.01
C HIS A 358 -105.56 -38.40 7.88
N ASN A 359 -105.75 -38.31 9.21
CA ASN A 359 -104.71 -37.83 10.12
C ASN A 359 -103.47 -38.75 10.10
N HIS A 360 -103.66 -40.06 10.04
CA HIS A 360 -102.54 -41.00 9.89
C HIS A 360 -101.81 -40.85 8.56
N HIS A 361 -102.55 -40.62 7.46
CA HIS A 361 -101.95 -40.35 6.15
C HIS A 361 -101.17 -39.03 6.15
N GLN A 362 -101.66 -37.99 6.83
CA GLN A 362 -100.94 -36.72 6.99
C GLN A 362 -99.64 -36.90 7.79
N SER A 363 -99.67 -37.67 8.89
CA SER A 363 -98.45 -38.01 9.63
C SER A 363 -97.46 -38.84 8.80
N PHE A 364 -97.95 -39.81 8.03
CA PHE A 364 -97.10 -40.59 7.11
C PHE A 364 -96.48 -39.73 6.01
N LYS A 365 -97.27 -38.82 5.41
CA LYS A 365 -96.80 -37.87 4.40
C LYS A 365 -95.65 -37.00 4.92
N SER A 366 -95.72 -36.52 6.17
CA SER A 366 -94.64 -35.73 6.77
C SER A 366 -93.34 -36.53 6.92
N VAL A 367 -93.41 -37.80 7.33
CA VAL A 367 -92.22 -38.67 7.46
C VAL A 367 -91.68 -39.09 6.08
N ALA A 368 -92.55 -39.32 5.10
CA ALA A 368 -92.17 -39.59 3.72
C ALA A 368 -91.52 -38.36 3.06
N GLU A 369 -91.99 -37.15 3.34
CA GLU A 369 -91.38 -35.90 2.91
C GLU A 369 -89.98 -35.71 3.51
N ASN A 370 -89.75 -36.09 4.77
CA ASN A 370 -88.43 -36.07 5.38
C ASN A 370 -87.48 -37.07 4.71
N THR A 371 -87.96 -38.29 4.46
CA THR A 371 -87.20 -39.34 3.77
C THR A 371 -86.86 -38.92 2.32
N ARG A 372 -87.77 -38.24 1.63
CA ARG A 372 -87.54 -37.65 0.31
C ARG A 372 -86.48 -36.55 0.34
N LYS A 373 -86.45 -35.71 1.38
CA LYS A 373 -85.40 -34.69 1.55
C LYS A 373 -84.03 -35.33 1.79
N ASN A 374 -83.95 -36.38 2.60
CA ASN A 374 -82.73 -37.14 2.82
C ASN A 374 -82.25 -37.81 1.51
N ALA A 375 -83.14 -38.41 0.74
CA ALA A 375 -82.83 -38.97 -0.59
C ALA A 375 -82.34 -37.89 -1.59
N PHE A 376 -82.89 -36.69 -1.51
CA PHE A 376 -82.45 -35.55 -2.33
C PHE A 376 -81.08 -35.00 -1.91
N GLN A 377 -80.77 -34.97 -0.61
CA GLN A 377 -79.44 -34.63 -0.11
C GLN A 377 -78.41 -35.68 -0.53
N LEU A 378 -78.77 -36.97 -0.49
CA LEU A 378 -77.95 -38.07 -1.01
C LEU A 378 -77.69 -37.93 -2.52
N TYR A 379 -78.69 -37.53 -3.30
CA TYR A 379 -78.51 -37.20 -4.72
C TYR A 379 -77.50 -36.07 -4.93
N GLN A 380 -77.56 -34.99 -4.15
CA GLN A 380 -76.60 -33.87 -4.24
C GLN A 380 -75.17 -34.28 -3.87
N VAL A 381 -75.00 -35.20 -2.94
CA VAL A 381 -73.69 -35.77 -2.60
C VAL A 381 -73.17 -36.65 -3.74
N ALA A 382 -74.02 -37.46 -4.37
CA ALA A 382 -73.68 -38.24 -5.55
C ALA A 382 -73.34 -37.37 -6.78
N GLU A 383 -74.01 -36.22 -6.95
CA GLU A 383 -73.74 -35.22 -7.99
C GLU A 383 -72.38 -34.53 -7.78
N LYS A 384 -71.99 -34.21 -6.54
CA LYS A 384 -70.64 -33.70 -6.24
C LYS A 384 -69.55 -34.75 -6.40
N LEU A 385 -69.87 -36.03 -6.16
CA LEU A 385 -68.98 -37.14 -6.48
C LEU A 385 -68.86 -37.39 -7.99
N SER A 386 -69.79 -36.88 -8.82
CA SER A 386 -69.78 -37.02 -10.28
C SER A 386 -69.09 -35.88 -11.04
N GLU A 387 -68.84 -34.74 -10.39
CA GLU A 387 -68.01 -33.63 -10.93
C GLU A 387 -66.53 -34.02 -11.08
N ASN A 388 -66.07 -35.01 -10.32
CA ASN A 388 -64.81 -35.69 -10.58
C ASN A 388 -65.06 -36.84 -11.56
N GLU A 389 -64.71 -36.58 -12.82
CA GLU A 389 -64.77 -37.41 -14.01
C GLU A 389 -65.21 -38.88 -13.79
N SER A 390 -66.34 -39.26 -14.38
CA SER A 390 -66.62 -40.67 -14.59
C SER A 390 -67.48 -40.93 -15.81
N GLU A 391 -67.08 -41.98 -16.53
CA GLU A 391 -67.89 -42.80 -17.43
C GLU A 391 -69.30 -43.09 -16.85
N ALA A 392 -69.45 -43.00 -15.52
CA ALA A 392 -70.69 -43.14 -14.77
C ALA A 392 -71.81 -42.12 -15.11
N THR A 393 -71.54 -40.88 -15.52
CA THR A 393 -72.64 -39.93 -15.83
C THR A 393 -73.27 -40.24 -17.19
N SER A 394 -72.45 -40.64 -18.17
CA SER A 394 -72.92 -41.14 -19.47
C SER A 394 -73.60 -42.50 -19.31
N GLN A 395 -73.03 -43.35 -18.45
CA GLN A 395 -73.62 -44.63 -18.06
C GLN A 395 -74.93 -44.44 -17.28
N ALA A 396 -75.11 -43.38 -16.49
CA ALA A 396 -76.36 -43.07 -15.79
C ALA A 396 -77.47 -42.67 -16.77
N TYR A 397 -77.20 -41.81 -17.77
CA TYR A 397 -78.16 -41.52 -18.85
C TYR A 397 -78.51 -42.79 -19.65
N SER A 398 -77.52 -43.61 -20.00
CA SER A 398 -77.74 -44.89 -20.69
C SER A 398 -78.55 -45.88 -19.85
N THR A 399 -78.25 -45.98 -18.56
CA THR A 399 -78.93 -46.89 -17.62
C THR A 399 -80.37 -46.45 -17.38
N VAL A 400 -80.64 -45.15 -17.22
CA VAL A 400 -82.00 -44.62 -17.07
C VAL A 400 -82.85 -44.90 -18.31
N ILE A 401 -82.28 -44.77 -19.52
CA ILE A 401 -82.95 -45.10 -20.79
C ILE A 401 -83.19 -46.62 -20.90
N GLU A 402 -82.20 -47.45 -20.56
CA GLU A 402 -82.34 -48.92 -20.58
C GLU A 402 -83.36 -49.45 -19.56
N GLU A 403 -83.42 -48.87 -18.36
CA GLU A 403 -84.37 -49.25 -17.32
C GLU A 403 -85.79 -48.74 -17.62
N SER A 404 -85.94 -47.57 -18.26
CA SER A 404 -87.25 -47.10 -18.75
C SER A 404 -87.78 -47.97 -19.91
N ASP A 405 -86.91 -48.43 -20.82
CA ASP A 405 -87.25 -49.42 -21.85
C ASP A 405 -87.61 -50.79 -21.28
N LYS A 406 -86.99 -51.22 -20.17
CA LYS A 406 -87.37 -52.45 -19.45
C LYS A 406 -88.73 -52.29 -18.78
N LEU A 407 -88.99 -51.14 -18.13
CA LEU A 407 -90.26 -50.84 -17.49
C LEU A 407 -91.42 -50.82 -18.50
N ILE A 408 -91.25 -50.18 -19.67
CA ILE A 408 -92.22 -50.21 -20.78
C ILE A 408 -92.49 -51.65 -21.23
N ARG A 409 -91.45 -52.48 -21.37
CA ARG A 409 -91.62 -53.91 -21.74
C ARG A 409 -92.37 -54.71 -20.68
N MET A 410 -92.15 -54.44 -19.39
CA MET A 410 -92.87 -55.11 -18.29
C MET A 410 -94.32 -54.65 -18.20
N LEU A 411 -94.60 -53.36 -18.40
CA LEU A 411 -95.96 -52.82 -18.46
C LEU A 411 -96.74 -53.36 -19.67
N LYS A 412 -96.10 -53.48 -20.84
CA LYS A 412 -96.66 -54.15 -22.04
C LYS A 412 -97.03 -55.61 -21.74
N LYS A 413 -96.17 -56.33 -21.02
CA LYS A 413 -96.41 -57.74 -20.60
C LYS A 413 -97.50 -57.86 -19.53
N GLN A 414 -97.61 -56.89 -18.63
CA GLN A 414 -98.65 -56.84 -17.59
C GLN A 414 -100.03 -56.51 -18.19
N LYS A 415 -100.08 -55.65 -19.23
CA LYS A 415 -101.27 -55.38 -20.05
C LYS A 415 -101.78 -56.65 -20.75
N GLU A 416 -100.89 -57.48 -21.31
CA GLU A 416 -101.24 -58.77 -21.91
C GLU A 416 -101.78 -59.81 -20.90
N LEU A 417 -101.39 -59.73 -19.63
CA LEU A 417 -101.73 -60.71 -18.58
C LEU A 417 -102.98 -60.38 -17.76
N LEU A 418 -103.29 -59.09 -17.54
CA LEU A 418 -104.33 -58.64 -16.60
C LEU A 418 -105.50 -57.89 -17.26
N ASP A 419 -105.44 -57.61 -18.57
CA ASP A 419 -106.45 -56.87 -19.35
C ASP A 419 -106.86 -55.51 -18.72
N VAL A 420 -105.90 -54.85 -18.07
CA VAL A 420 -106.05 -53.49 -17.51
C VAL A 420 -105.48 -52.50 -18.54
N ASP A 421 -106.21 -51.42 -18.84
CA ASP A 421 -105.74 -50.37 -19.76
C ASP A 421 -104.67 -49.49 -19.10
N ILE A 422 -103.40 -49.78 -19.40
CA ILE A 422 -102.22 -49.04 -18.91
C ILE A 422 -101.64 -48.12 -20.01
N SER A 423 -102.39 -47.88 -21.09
CA SER A 423 -101.89 -47.19 -22.29
C SER A 423 -101.50 -45.72 -22.04
N LYS A 424 -102.07 -45.08 -21.01
CA LYS A 424 -101.69 -43.71 -20.60
C LYS A 424 -100.34 -43.65 -19.89
N ASP A 425 -100.04 -44.62 -19.02
CA ASP A 425 -98.77 -44.65 -18.30
C ASP A 425 -97.63 -45.05 -19.25
N GLU A 426 -97.90 -45.96 -20.20
CA GLU A 426 -96.98 -46.30 -21.29
C GLU A 426 -96.63 -45.08 -22.16
N ALA A 427 -97.66 -44.35 -22.64
CA ALA A 427 -97.45 -43.14 -23.42
C ALA A 427 -96.70 -42.05 -22.63
N HIS A 428 -96.94 -41.94 -21.33
CA HIS A 428 -96.27 -40.96 -20.48
C HIS A 428 -94.79 -41.31 -20.25
N ILE A 429 -94.45 -42.59 -20.09
CA ILE A 429 -93.05 -43.03 -19.97
C ILE A 429 -92.32 -42.89 -21.31
N GLU A 430 -92.97 -43.19 -22.45
CA GLU A 430 -92.39 -42.95 -23.78
C GLU A 430 -92.17 -41.45 -24.07
N GLU A 431 -93.12 -40.58 -23.68
CA GLU A 431 -92.98 -39.13 -23.78
C GLU A 431 -91.82 -38.59 -22.92
N MET A 432 -91.70 -39.09 -21.68
CA MET A 432 -90.61 -38.73 -20.77
C MET A 432 -89.24 -39.18 -21.28
N THR A 433 -89.16 -40.39 -21.85
CA THR A 433 -87.91 -40.96 -22.41
C THR A 433 -87.45 -40.13 -23.63
N ASN A 434 -88.38 -39.82 -24.54
CA ASN A 434 -88.11 -38.98 -25.72
C ASN A 434 -87.72 -37.55 -25.33
N PHE A 435 -88.34 -36.99 -24.28
CA PHE A 435 -87.97 -35.69 -23.75
C PHE A 435 -86.53 -35.69 -23.22
N ILE A 436 -86.14 -36.68 -22.41
CA ILE A 436 -84.78 -36.80 -21.86
C ILE A 436 -83.74 -36.93 -22.98
N GLN A 437 -84.00 -37.77 -24.00
CA GLN A 437 -83.10 -37.92 -25.17
C GLN A 437 -82.95 -36.63 -25.98
N THR A 438 -84.06 -35.89 -26.18
CA THR A 438 -84.05 -34.63 -26.91
C THR A 438 -83.30 -33.54 -26.15
N GLN A 439 -83.41 -33.48 -24.82
CA GLN A 439 -82.64 -32.54 -24.01
C GLN A 439 -81.15 -32.90 -24.03
N HIS A 440 -80.79 -34.17 -23.81
CA HIS A 440 -79.40 -34.63 -23.82
C HIS A 440 -78.67 -34.30 -25.15
N SER A 441 -79.35 -34.43 -26.29
CA SER A 441 -78.76 -34.11 -27.60
C SER A 441 -78.51 -32.60 -27.80
N LYS A 442 -79.45 -31.75 -27.37
CA LYS A 442 -79.31 -30.28 -27.42
C LYS A 442 -78.20 -29.78 -26.51
N GLU A 443 -78.05 -30.43 -25.37
CA GLU A 443 -77.01 -30.16 -24.40
C GLU A 443 -75.63 -30.50 -25.00
N ILE A 444 -75.43 -31.71 -25.55
CA ILE A 444 -74.17 -32.14 -26.18
C ILE A 444 -73.66 -31.19 -27.26
N GLU A 445 -74.53 -30.56 -28.05
CA GLU A 445 -74.12 -29.58 -29.07
C GLU A 445 -73.73 -28.21 -28.50
N ARG A 446 -74.32 -27.78 -27.38
CA ARG A 446 -74.08 -26.46 -26.76
C ARG A 446 -72.86 -26.44 -25.84
N TRP A 447 -72.61 -27.55 -25.13
CA TRP A 447 -71.55 -27.63 -24.13
C TRP A 447 -70.14 -27.32 -24.66
N PRO A 448 -69.70 -27.79 -25.84
CA PRO A 448 -68.35 -27.51 -26.32
C PRO A 448 -68.10 -26.02 -26.59
N TYR A 449 -69.08 -25.32 -27.18
CA TYR A 449 -68.98 -23.88 -27.44
C TYR A 449 -68.99 -23.07 -26.14
N GLN A 450 -69.94 -23.35 -25.24
CA GLN A 450 -70.03 -22.69 -23.94
C GLN A 450 -68.80 -22.95 -23.06
N ARG A 451 -68.30 -24.20 -23.05
CA ARG A 451 -67.06 -24.58 -22.36
C ARG A 451 -65.87 -23.78 -22.89
N ASN A 452 -65.70 -23.68 -24.20
CA ASN A 452 -64.61 -22.88 -24.80
C ASN A 452 -64.73 -21.39 -24.44
N CYS A 453 -65.94 -20.81 -24.49
CA CYS A 453 -66.18 -19.42 -24.11
C CYS A 453 -65.86 -19.15 -22.63
N VAL A 454 -66.29 -20.02 -21.72
CA VAL A 454 -66.03 -19.90 -20.28
C VAL A 454 -64.54 -20.10 -19.98
N GLN A 455 -63.90 -21.10 -20.59
CA GLN A 455 -62.46 -21.36 -20.41
C GLN A 455 -61.61 -20.17 -20.86
N ILE A 456 -61.87 -19.64 -22.06
CA ILE A 456 -61.14 -18.48 -22.59
C ILE A 456 -61.48 -17.21 -21.80
N GLY A 457 -62.74 -17.01 -21.41
CA GLY A 457 -63.15 -15.88 -20.57
C GLY A 457 -62.47 -15.90 -19.20
N HIS A 458 -62.41 -17.07 -18.56
CA HIS A 458 -61.70 -17.27 -17.29
C HIS A 458 -60.19 -17.04 -17.44
N ALA A 459 -59.56 -17.64 -18.45
CA ALA A 459 -58.14 -17.46 -18.73
C ALA A 459 -57.79 -15.98 -19.00
N SER A 460 -58.62 -15.29 -19.80
CA SER A 460 -58.44 -13.87 -20.11
C SER A 460 -58.62 -12.99 -18.87
N ARG A 461 -59.60 -13.30 -18.01
CA ARG A 461 -59.83 -12.54 -16.77
C ARG A 461 -58.69 -12.72 -15.78
N ASN A 462 -58.20 -13.95 -15.63
CA ASN A 462 -57.06 -14.25 -14.77
C ASN A 462 -55.80 -13.54 -15.27
N PHE A 463 -55.53 -13.61 -16.58
CA PHE A 463 -54.41 -12.88 -17.20
C PHE A 463 -54.47 -11.37 -16.91
N ILE A 464 -55.62 -10.72 -17.12
CA ILE A 464 -55.78 -9.27 -16.87
C ILE A 464 -55.56 -8.92 -15.39
N ASN A 465 -56.10 -9.74 -14.47
CA ASN A 465 -55.95 -9.51 -13.03
C ASN A 465 -54.50 -9.68 -12.59
N GLU A 466 -53.82 -10.73 -13.06
CA GLU A 466 -52.42 -10.99 -12.76
C GLU A 466 -51.50 -9.92 -13.35
N CYS A 467 -51.71 -9.49 -14.60
CA CYS A 467 -50.98 -8.35 -15.18
C CYS A 467 -51.15 -7.09 -14.34
N THR A 468 -52.37 -6.82 -13.86
CA THR A 468 -52.64 -5.63 -13.03
C THR A 468 -51.90 -5.72 -11.68
N LEU A 469 -51.88 -6.90 -11.05
CA LEU A 469 -51.17 -7.13 -9.79
C LEU A 469 -49.65 -6.99 -9.96
N ILE A 470 -49.08 -7.59 -11.01
CA ILE A 470 -47.64 -7.56 -11.26
C ILE A 470 -47.17 -6.18 -11.70
N CYS A 471 -47.94 -5.46 -12.53
CA CYS A 471 -47.66 -4.05 -12.82
C CYS A 471 -47.55 -3.23 -11.53
N ARG A 472 -48.43 -3.47 -10.54
CA ARG A 472 -48.35 -2.79 -9.25
C ARG A 472 -47.06 -3.13 -8.50
N GLN A 473 -46.70 -4.42 -8.44
CA GLN A 473 -45.47 -4.87 -7.77
C GLN A 473 -44.21 -4.29 -8.42
N ILE A 474 -44.12 -4.31 -9.75
CA ILE A 474 -42.99 -3.74 -10.50
C ILE A 474 -42.91 -2.23 -10.31
N ILE A 475 -44.06 -1.53 -10.28
CA ILE A 475 -44.10 -0.08 -10.00
C ILE A 475 -43.60 0.23 -8.58
N GLU A 476 -43.98 -0.56 -7.56
CA GLU A 476 -43.47 -0.37 -6.20
C GLU A 476 -41.95 -0.65 -6.14
N TRP A 477 -41.48 -1.75 -6.74
CA TRP A 477 -40.05 -2.01 -6.82
C TRP A 477 -39.29 -0.88 -7.53
N ARG A 478 -39.84 -0.33 -8.62
CA ARG A 478 -39.27 0.83 -9.32
C ARG A 478 -39.15 2.04 -8.41
N LYS A 479 -40.11 2.27 -7.51
CA LYS A 479 -40.02 3.35 -6.51
C LYS A 479 -38.91 3.07 -5.50
N ASP A 480 -38.69 1.81 -5.13
CA ASP A 480 -37.61 1.40 -4.23
C ASP A 480 -36.21 1.52 -4.88
N LEU A 481 -36.12 1.64 -6.22
CA LEU A 481 -34.89 1.96 -6.96
C LEU A 481 -34.45 3.45 -6.83
N VAL A 482 -34.62 4.02 -5.63
CA VAL A 482 -34.06 5.31 -5.23
C VAL A 482 -32.53 5.16 -5.11
N PRO A 483 -31.72 6.17 -5.45
CA PRO A 483 -30.32 6.18 -5.06
C PRO A 483 -30.27 6.09 -3.53
N LEU A 484 -29.94 4.92 -2.99
CA LEU A 484 -29.50 4.81 -1.61
C LEU A 484 -28.32 5.77 -1.48
N GLN A 485 -28.48 6.86 -0.72
CA GLN A 485 -27.30 7.53 -0.20
C GLN A 485 -26.50 6.44 0.52
N PRO A 486 -25.24 6.20 0.15
CA PRO A 486 -24.54 5.03 0.63
C PRO A 486 -24.49 5.12 2.15
N PRO A 487 -25.02 4.13 2.90
CA PRO A 487 -24.73 4.05 4.30
C PRO A 487 -23.22 3.86 4.40
N HIS A 488 -22.55 4.91 4.87
CA HIS A 488 -21.17 4.86 5.30
C HIS A 488 -21.04 3.68 6.27
N ARG A 489 -20.55 2.50 5.82
CA ARG A 489 -19.71 1.53 6.56
C ARG A 489 -19.72 0.09 6.04
N ASN A 490 -20.70 -0.39 5.27
CA ASN A 490 -20.83 -1.85 5.02
C ASN A 490 -20.78 -2.25 3.53
N GLU A 491 -19.59 -2.58 3.04
CA GLU A 491 -19.33 -3.03 1.67
C GLU A 491 -20.04 -4.36 1.32
N ARG A 492 -20.26 -5.21 2.32
CA ARG A 492 -21.00 -6.47 2.19
C ARG A 492 -22.48 -6.26 1.83
N MET A 493 -23.15 -5.30 2.47
CA MET A 493 -24.54 -4.96 2.16
C MET A 493 -24.70 -4.39 0.75
N PHE A 494 -23.68 -3.71 0.23
CA PHE A 494 -23.69 -3.20 -1.15
C PHE A 494 -23.64 -4.33 -2.18
N TYR A 495 -22.81 -5.36 -1.95
CA TYR A 495 -22.78 -6.56 -2.80
C TYR A 495 -24.07 -7.39 -2.70
N GLU A 496 -24.63 -7.52 -1.51
CA GLU A 496 -25.92 -8.20 -1.29
C GLU A 496 -27.07 -7.45 -1.99
N TYR A 497 -27.06 -6.11 -1.97
CA TYR A 497 -28.03 -5.27 -2.68
C TYR A 497 -27.90 -5.38 -4.21
N LEU A 498 -26.68 -5.35 -4.76
CA LEU A 498 -26.44 -5.56 -6.19
C LEU A 498 -26.86 -6.96 -6.64
N LYS A 499 -26.53 -7.98 -5.85
CA LYS A 499 -26.93 -9.37 -6.12
C LYS A 499 -28.46 -9.52 -6.12
N CYS A 500 -29.14 -8.96 -5.12
CA CYS A 500 -30.60 -8.94 -5.05
C CYS A 500 -31.20 -8.20 -6.25
N THR A 501 -30.59 -7.09 -6.68
CA THR A 501 -31.03 -6.35 -7.87
C THR A 501 -30.91 -7.20 -9.14
N ASP A 502 -29.81 -7.94 -9.31
CA ASP A 502 -29.58 -8.83 -10.46
C ASP A 502 -30.56 -10.02 -10.49
N GLU A 503 -30.82 -10.61 -9.33
CA GLU A 503 -31.83 -11.67 -9.18
C GLU A 503 -33.23 -11.15 -9.49
N ASN A 504 -33.58 -9.94 -9.04
CA ASN A 504 -34.87 -9.32 -9.30
C ASN A 504 -35.04 -8.90 -10.77
N ILE A 505 -33.99 -8.38 -11.42
CA ILE A 505 -34.00 -8.10 -12.87
C ILE A 505 -34.34 -9.38 -13.63
N LYS A 506 -33.65 -10.48 -13.32
CA LYS A 506 -33.89 -11.77 -13.97
C LYS A 506 -35.29 -12.29 -13.72
N GLN A 507 -35.80 -12.19 -12.49
CA GLN A 507 -37.18 -12.59 -12.17
C GLN A 507 -38.21 -11.78 -12.96
N VAL A 508 -37.99 -10.47 -13.14
CA VAL A 508 -38.89 -9.62 -13.94
C VAL A 508 -38.81 -9.98 -15.43
N GLU A 509 -37.62 -10.27 -15.97
CA GLU A 509 -37.44 -10.73 -17.35
C GLU A 509 -38.11 -12.10 -17.58
N ASP A 510 -37.88 -13.07 -16.69
CA ASP A 510 -38.47 -14.42 -16.76
C ASP A 510 -40.00 -14.34 -16.65
N ALA A 511 -40.54 -13.54 -15.72
CA ALA A 511 -41.97 -13.32 -15.59
C ALA A 511 -42.55 -12.65 -16.85
N SER A 512 -41.90 -11.63 -17.39
CA SER A 512 -42.33 -10.96 -18.63
C SER A 512 -42.45 -11.95 -19.80
N ASN A 513 -41.48 -12.86 -19.94
CA ASN A 513 -41.49 -13.90 -20.97
C ASN A 513 -42.65 -14.89 -20.78
N ASP A 514 -42.93 -15.30 -19.55
CA ASP A 514 -44.07 -16.17 -19.23
C ASP A 514 -45.42 -15.48 -19.55
N PHE A 515 -45.57 -14.19 -19.24
CA PHE A 515 -46.75 -13.42 -19.64
C PHE A 515 -46.86 -13.28 -21.16
N ALA A 516 -45.74 -13.12 -21.88
CA ALA A 516 -45.75 -13.07 -23.33
C ALA A 516 -46.22 -14.39 -23.94
N GLN A 517 -45.76 -15.53 -23.41
CA GLN A 517 -46.20 -16.85 -23.85
C GLN A 517 -47.69 -17.06 -23.58
N ARG A 518 -48.16 -16.80 -22.35
CA ARG A 518 -49.58 -16.95 -21.99
C ARG A 518 -50.49 -16.03 -22.79
N TYR A 519 -50.04 -14.81 -23.08
CA TYR A 519 -50.74 -13.89 -23.99
C TYR A 519 -50.91 -14.53 -25.39
N SER A 520 -49.83 -15.05 -25.97
CA SER A 520 -49.87 -15.71 -27.28
C SER A 520 -50.76 -16.94 -27.29
N GLU A 521 -50.75 -17.76 -26.24
CA GLU A 521 -51.61 -18.93 -26.10
C GLU A 521 -53.10 -18.54 -26.05
N ILE A 522 -53.46 -17.52 -25.26
CA ILE A 522 -54.84 -17.05 -25.16
C ILE A 522 -55.33 -16.47 -26.49
N ILE A 523 -54.52 -15.65 -27.17
CA ILE A 523 -54.85 -15.10 -28.49
C ILE A 523 -55.01 -16.23 -29.51
N HIS A 524 -54.10 -17.21 -29.53
CA HIS A 524 -54.18 -18.35 -30.43
C HIS A 524 -55.43 -19.21 -30.20
N MET A 525 -55.84 -19.41 -28.93
CA MET A 525 -57.10 -20.11 -28.60
C MET A 525 -58.32 -19.35 -29.11
N ILE A 526 -58.34 -18.02 -28.99
CA ILE A 526 -59.43 -17.17 -29.49
C ILE A 526 -59.53 -17.28 -31.02
N GLU A 527 -58.41 -17.18 -31.72
CA GLU A 527 -58.32 -17.24 -33.18
C GLU A 527 -58.73 -18.63 -33.72
N THR A 528 -58.19 -19.71 -33.13
CA THR A 528 -58.42 -21.09 -33.60
C THR A 528 -59.86 -21.53 -33.39
N LYS A 529 -60.50 -21.07 -32.30
CA LYS A 529 -61.91 -21.39 -31.98
C LYS A 529 -62.91 -20.42 -32.60
N GLN A 530 -62.45 -19.38 -33.32
CA GLN A 530 -63.27 -18.36 -33.97
C GLN A 530 -64.30 -17.71 -33.02
N LEU A 531 -63.88 -17.39 -31.79
CA LEU A 531 -64.76 -16.84 -30.76
C LEU A 531 -64.69 -15.32 -30.74
N ASN A 532 -65.86 -14.66 -30.77
CA ASN A 532 -65.99 -13.20 -30.66
C ASN A 532 -66.49 -12.84 -29.25
N LEU A 533 -65.58 -12.89 -28.27
CA LEU A 533 -65.91 -12.54 -26.88
C LEU A 533 -65.74 -11.03 -26.66
N ILE A 534 -66.74 -10.43 -26.00
CA ILE A 534 -66.78 -9.01 -25.66
C ILE A 534 -66.84 -8.90 -24.14
N ASP A 535 -66.05 -7.98 -23.58
CA ASP A 535 -66.16 -7.66 -22.16
C ASP A 535 -67.41 -6.81 -21.91
N VAL A 536 -68.27 -7.27 -21.01
CA VAL A 536 -69.57 -6.66 -20.72
C VAL A 536 -69.44 -5.26 -20.11
N THR A 537 -68.30 -4.95 -19.49
CA THR A 537 -68.07 -3.69 -18.77
C THR A 537 -67.59 -2.58 -19.69
N THR A 538 -66.78 -2.94 -20.69
CA THR A 538 -66.11 -1.99 -21.58
C THR A 538 -66.65 -2.01 -23.01
N GLU A 539 -67.53 -2.96 -23.33
CA GLU A 539 -68.11 -3.20 -24.66
C GLU A 539 -67.06 -3.41 -25.77
N LYS A 540 -65.83 -3.75 -25.38
CA LYS A 540 -64.71 -3.97 -26.30
C LYS A 540 -64.39 -5.45 -26.47
N PRO A 541 -63.82 -5.85 -27.61
CA PRO A 541 -63.31 -7.21 -27.79
C PRO A 541 -62.28 -7.55 -26.71
N ILE A 542 -62.37 -8.76 -26.14
CA ILE A 542 -61.42 -9.23 -25.12
C ILE A 542 -59.97 -9.19 -25.64
N THR A 543 -59.76 -9.43 -26.95
CA THR A 543 -58.46 -9.33 -27.61
C THR A 543 -57.84 -7.93 -27.52
N GLU A 544 -58.62 -6.87 -27.68
CA GLU A 544 -58.15 -5.48 -27.53
C GLU A 544 -57.74 -5.20 -26.09
N LEU A 545 -58.53 -5.66 -25.12
CA LEU A 545 -58.25 -5.47 -23.68
C LEU A 545 -56.98 -6.21 -23.24
N LEU A 546 -56.81 -7.46 -23.68
CA LEU A 546 -55.61 -8.27 -23.45
C LEU A 546 -54.38 -7.58 -24.05
N THR A 547 -54.48 -7.14 -25.31
CA THR A 547 -53.39 -6.44 -26.01
C THR A 547 -52.98 -5.18 -25.26
N HIS A 548 -53.94 -4.34 -24.89
CA HIS A 548 -53.68 -3.10 -24.16
C HIS A 548 -53.06 -3.36 -22.78
N LYS A 549 -53.55 -4.37 -22.05
CA LYS A 549 -52.98 -4.74 -20.73
C LYS A 549 -51.57 -5.30 -20.83
N PHE A 550 -51.30 -6.12 -21.84
CA PHE A 550 -49.96 -6.63 -22.10
C PHE A 550 -48.98 -5.51 -22.51
N GLN A 551 -49.42 -4.55 -23.33
CA GLN A 551 -48.62 -3.37 -23.67
C GLN A 551 -48.31 -2.51 -22.43
N GLN A 552 -49.27 -2.30 -21.53
CA GLN A 552 -49.03 -1.61 -20.25
C GLN A 552 -47.98 -2.32 -19.39
N LEU A 553 -48.04 -3.65 -19.30
CA LEU A 553 -47.04 -4.45 -18.58
C LEU A 553 -45.64 -4.27 -19.18
N ASN A 554 -45.51 -4.42 -20.50
CA ASN A 554 -44.22 -4.26 -21.18
C ASN A 554 -43.63 -2.86 -20.99
N GLN A 555 -44.46 -1.80 -21.04
CA GLN A 555 -43.99 -0.44 -20.78
C GLN A 555 -43.45 -0.29 -19.34
N VAL A 556 -44.17 -0.81 -18.35
CA VAL A 556 -43.75 -0.75 -16.94
C VAL A 556 -42.46 -1.55 -16.71
N VAL A 557 -42.34 -2.74 -17.32
CA VAL A 557 -41.13 -3.57 -17.30
C VAL A 557 -39.95 -2.81 -17.90
N ASP A 558 -40.09 -2.27 -19.12
CA ASP A 558 -39.03 -1.54 -19.82
C ASP A 558 -38.53 -0.32 -19.03
N GLU A 559 -39.43 0.50 -18.51
CA GLU A 559 -39.08 1.67 -17.71
C GLU A 559 -38.34 1.28 -16.42
N THR A 560 -38.76 0.18 -15.79
CA THR A 560 -38.17 -0.31 -14.53
C THR A 560 -36.80 -0.92 -14.77
N LEU A 561 -36.64 -1.77 -15.79
CA LEU A 561 -35.37 -2.37 -16.16
C LEU A 561 -34.35 -1.33 -16.60
N LYS A 562 -34.76 -0.28 -17.34
CA LYS A 562 -33.89 0.86 -17.66
C LYS A 562 -33.38 1.54 -16.38
N ARG A 563 -34.26 1.81 -15.41
CA ARG A 563 -33.85 2.44 -14.14
C ARG A 563 -32.93 1.53 -13.32
N ALA A 564 -33.24 0.23 -13.22
CA ALA A 564 -32.42 -0.74 -12.48
C ALA A 564 -31.01 -0.84 -13.07
N ASN A 565 -30.89 -0.93 -14.39
CA ASN A 565 -29.60 -0.96 -15.10
C ASN A 565 -28.81 0.34 -14.94
N SER A 566 -29.45 1.51 -15.04
CA SER A 566 -28.79 2.79 -14.78
C SER A 566 -28.28 2.89 -13.34
N LEU A 567 -29.08 2.49 -12.34
CA LEU A 567 -28.64 2.48 -10.94
C LEU A 567 -27.46 1.50 -10.73
N LYS A 568 -27.47 0.32 -11.36
CA LYS A 568 -26.35 -0.63 -11.33
C LYS A 568 -25.06 0.01 -11.86
N GLN A 569 -25.13 0.75 -12.96
CA GLN A 569 -23.98 1.47 -13.53
C GLN A 569 -23.49 2.58 -12.58
N GLU A 570 -24.39 3.39 -12.03
CA GLU A 570 -24.06 4.44 -11.04
C GLU A 570 -23.37 3.86 -9.80
N LEU A 571 -23.87 2.73 -9.28
CA LEU A 571 -23.29 2.04 -8.12
C LEU A 571 -21.89 1.47 -8.44
N SER A 572 -21.70 0.85 -9.62
CA SER A 572 -20.39 0.35 -10.05
C SER A 572 -19.35 1.48 -10.13
N ILE A 573 -19.71 2.61 -10.74
CA ILE A 573 -18.83 3.78 -10.84
C ILE A 573 -18.46 4.30 -9.45
N ASN A 574 -19.42 4.38 -8.51
CA ASN A 574 -19.14 4.81 -7.13
C ASN A 574 -18.21 3.84 -6.37
N ARG A 575 -18.34 2.53 -6.60
CA ARG A 575 -17.41 1.53 -6.06
C ARG A 575 -16.00 1.76 -6.60
N ASP A 576 -15.88 1.91 -7.92
CA ASP A 576 -14.58 2.08 -8.59
C ASP A 576 -13.89 3.38 -8.15
N ILE A 577 -14.65 4.48 -7.97
CA ILE A 577 -14.16 5.72 -7.35
C ILE A 577 -13.61 5.45 -5.94
N ARG A 578 -14.39 4.79 -5.07
CA ARG A 578 -13.99 4.53 -3.69
C ARG A 578 -12.73 3.68 -3.61
N GLU A 579 -12.66 2.61 -4.39
CA GLU A 579 -11.49 1.74 -4.44
C GLU A 579 -10.25 2.48 -4.95
N THR A 580 -10.42 3.31 -5.99
CA THR A 580 -9.33 4.14 -6.53
C THR A 580 -8.81 5.12 -5.48
N PHE A 581 -9.71 5.73 -4.69
CA PHE A 581 -9.32 6.64 -3.60
C PHE A 581 -8.52 5.91 -2.51
N LEU A 582 -8.96 4.71 -2.09
CA LEU A 582 -8.24 3.90 -1.11
C LEU A 582 -6.84 3.50 -1.60
N ARG A 583 -6.75 3.02 -2.85
CA ARG A 583 -5.45 2.67 -3.47
C ARG A 583 -4.56 3.90 -3.60
N LYS A 584 -5.11 5.06 -3.98
CA LYS A 584 -4.39 6.33 -4.04
C LYS A 584 -3.83 6.72 -2.67
N ASP A 585 -4.63 6.64 -1.61
CA ASP A 585 -4.19 7.02 -0.27
C ASP A 585 -3.08 6.08 0.24
N ALA A 586 -3.16 4.78 -0.05
CA ALA A 586 -2.10 3.84 0.26
C ALA A 586 -0.77 4.22 -0.42
N ILE A 587 -0.79 4.48 -1.73
CA ILE A 587 0.40 4.88 -2.48
C ILE A 587 0.94 6.24 -2.00
N VAL A 588 0.07 7.22 -1.79
CA VAL A 588 0.48 8.56 -1.30
C VAL A 588 1.14 8.44 0.07
N ASN A 589 0.65 7.57 0.96
CA ASN A 589 1.27 7.32 2.26
C ASN A 589 2.63 6.62 2.12
N GLU A 590 2.76 5.68 1.18
CA GLU A 590 4.05 5.03 0.89
C GLU A 590 5.07 6.03 0.34
N MET A 591 4.67 6.89 -0.62
CA MET A 591 5.51 7.99 -1.13
C MET A 591 5.94 8.93 0.00
N LYS A 592 5.00 9.37 0.85
CA LYS A 592 5.31 10.25 2.01
C LYS A 592 6.31 9.60 2.96
N LYS A 593 6.16 8.31 3.25
CA LYS A 593 7.11 7.56 4.10
C LYS A 593 8.52 7.56 3.53
N GLU A 594 8.67 7.35 2.22
CA GLU A 594 9.99 7.40 1.57
C GLU A 594 10.53 8.83 1.49
N ILE A 595 9.67 9.83 1.24
CA ILE A 595 10.03 11.26 1.32
C ILE A 595 10.57 11.63 2.70
N ASP A 596 9.93 11.15 3.78
CA ASP A 596 10.36 11.45 5.15
C ASP A 596 11.73 10.83 5.44
N LYS A 597 11.98 9.59 4.98
CA LYS A 597 13.32 8.98 5.07
C LYS A 597 14.37 9.77 4.31
N ILE A 598 14.05 10.21 3.09
CA ILE A 598 14.97 11.05 2.29
C ILE A 598 15.25 12.36 3.01
N ASN A 599 14.21 13.02 3.54
CA ASN A 599 14.38 14.25 4.31
C ASN A 599 15.27 14.01 5.53
N HIS A 600 15.10 12.89 6.25
CA HIS A 600 15.94 12.51 7.39
C HIS A 600 17.42 12.40 7.03
N LEU A 601 17.77 11.86 5.86
CA LEU A 601 19.16 11.80 5.38
C LEU A 601 19.76 13.20 5.17
N MET A 602 18.93 14.21 4.91
CA MET A 602 19.36 15.58 4.61
C MET A 602 19.22 16.55 5.80
N VAL A 603 18.85 16.06 6.99
CA VAL A 603 18.71 16.92 8.20
C VAL A 603 20.07 17.36 8.75
N ARG A 604 21.14 16.60 8.48
CA ARG A 604 22.49 16.87 9.00
C ARG A 604 23.52 16.89 7.86
N ILE A 605 24.41 17.89 7.89
CA ILE A 605 25.58 17.96 6.99
C ILE A 605 26.62 16.94 7.47
N PRO A 606 27.11 16.04 6.60
CA PRO A 606 28.18 15.10 6.95
C PRO A 606 29.48 15.85 7.21
N GLU A 607 30.13 15.54 8.33
CA GLU A 607 31.37 16.21 8.77
C GLU A 607 32.61 15.53 8.20
N THR A 608 32.48 14.29 7.73
CA THR A 608 33.55 13.50 7.12
C THR A 608 33.12 12.90 5.79
N LYS A 609 34.11 12.50 4.98
CA LYS A 609 33.89 11.76 3.74
C LYS A 609 33.21 10.42 3.98
N GLU A 610 33.58 9.72 5.04
CA GLU A 610 33.01 8.44 5.44
C GLU A 610 31.52 8.59 5.77
N GLU A 611 31.13 9.65 6.47
CA GLU A 611 29.72 9.97 6.73
C GLU A 611 28.97 10.26 5.42
N ALA A 612 29.55 11.03 4.50
CA ALA A 612 28.92 11.32 3.21
C ALA A 612 28.72 10.05 2.36
N LYS A 613 29.69 9.13 2.36
CA LYS A 613 29.56 7.81 1.70
C LYS A 613 28.54 6.90 2.39
N LYS A 614 28.42 6.95 3.71
CA LYS A 614 27.34 6.22 4.42
C LYS A 614 25.97 6.74 4.01
N LEU A 615 25.80 8.05 3.83
CA LEU A 615 24.55 8.61 3.30
C LEU A 615 24.24 8.11 1.88
N GLU A 616 25.25 7.97 1.02
CA GLU A 616 25.12 7.39 -0.33
C GLU A 616 24.58 5.95 -0.28
N ILE A 617 25.19 5.10 0.54
CA ILE A 617 24.76 3.70 0.73
C ILE A 617 23.30 3.64 1.22
N MET A 618 22.94 4.43 2.24
CA MET A 618 21.57 4.47 2.75
C MET A 618 20.56 4.98 1.71
N PHE A 619 20.96 5.94 0.87
CA PHE A 619 20.10 6.45 -0.20
C PHE A 619 19.91 5.43 -1.33
N ASP A 620 20.95 4.65 -1.65
CA ASP A 620 20.87 3.57 -2.64
C ASP A 620 19.92 2.45 -2.23
N GLU A 621 19.68 2.23 -0.92
CA GLU A 621 18.65 1.32 -0.43
C GLU A 621 17.20 1.84 -0.63
N ILE A 622 17.01 3.15 -0.74
CA ILE A 622 15.70 3.80 -0.92
C ILE A 622 15.30 3.84 -2.41
N LYS A 623 16.24 4.11 -3.31
CA LYS A 623 16.01 4.18 -4.78
C LYS A 623 15.15 3.04 -5.34
N PRO A 624 15.44 1.74 -5.09
CA PRO A 624 14.66 0.65 -5.66
C PRO A 624 13.22 0.59 -5.10
N LYS A 625 12.99 1.08 -3.88
CA LYS A 625 11.65 1.15 -3.28
C LYS A 625 10.79 2.16 -4.03
N ILE A 626 11.36 3.33 -4.36
CA ILE A 626 10.67 4.35 -5.17
C ILE A 626 10.42 3.85 -6.60
N GLN A 627 11.37 3.13 -7.20
CA GLN A 627 11.17 2.52 -8.52
C GLN A 627 9.98 1.54 -8.56
N LYS A 628 9.77 0.78 -7.48
CA LYS A 628 8.62 -0.14 -7.36
C LYS A 628 7.26 0.58 -7.29
N ILE A 629 7.22 1.85 -6.90
CA ILE A 629 5.98 2.65 -6.81
C ILE A 629 5.51 3.11 -8.20
N ILE A 630 6.42 3.27 -9.17
CA ILE A 630 6.13 3.85 -10.51
C ILE A 630 4.96 3.15 -11.24
N PRO A 631 4.91 1.81 -11.35
CA PRO A 631 3.83 1.14 -12.08
C PRO A 631 2.46 1.37 -11.43
N SER A 632 2.42 1.31 -10.10
CA SER A 632 1.20 1.51 -9.32
C SER A 632 0.71 2.97 -9.40
N PHE A 633 1.63 3.95 -9.35
CA PHE A 633 1.30 5.35 -9.59
C PHE A 633 0.68 5.58 -10.98
N ASN A 634 1.32 5.07 -12.04
CA ASN A 634 0.83 5.25 -13.41
C ASN A 634 -0.55 4.59 -13.60
N ASN A 635 -0.73 3.38 -13.06
CA ASN A 635 -2.02 2.69 -13.12
C ASN A 635 -3.15 3.51 -12.48
N ILE A 636 -2.95 4.02 -11.26
CA ILE A 636 -3.97 4.83 -10.58
C ILE A 636 -4.22 6.15 -11.32
N ARG A 637 -3.18 6.81 -11.81
CA ARG A 637 -3.30 8.03 -12.62
C ARG A 637 -4.18 7.79 -13.85
N ASP A 638 -3.94 6.70 -14.57
CA ASP A 638 -4.67 6.37 -15.78
C ASP A 638 -6.14 6.03 -15.45
N ILE A 639 -6.41 5.32 -14.35
CA ILE A 639 -7.77 5.08 -13.84
C ILE A 639 -8.48 6.41 -13.52
N PHE A 640 -7.80 7.35 -12.85
CA PHE A 640 -8.39 8.66 -12.57
C PHE A 640 -8.75 9.42 -13.85
N ASN A 641 -7.89 9.40 -14.87
CA ASN A 641 -8.20 10.01 -16.17
C ASN A 641 -9.45 9.40 -16.81
N CYS A 642 -9.62 8.07 -16.73
CA CYS A 642 -10.84 7.40 -17.20
C CYS A 642 -12.08 7.79 -16.38
N LEU A 643 -11.97 7.85 -15.04
CA LEU A 643 -13.10 8.21 -14.16
C LEU A 643 -13.58 9.64 -14.39
N VAL A 644 -12.69 10.59 -14.70
CA VAL A 644 -13.06 11.98 -15.00
C VAL A 644 -14.00 12.07 -16.20
N MET A 645 -13.83 11.22 -17.21
CA MET A 645 -14.64 11.23 -18.44
C MET A 645 -16.05 10.67 -18.23
N ASN A 646 -16.23 9.78 -17.25
CA ASN A 646 -17.44 8.98 -17.09
C ASN A 646 -18.28 9.35 -15.84
N THR A 647 -18.01 10.48 -15.19
CA THR A 647 -18.64 10.88 -13.91
C THR A 647 -19.35 12.23 -13.98
N THR A 648 -20.26 12.41 -13.02
CA THR A 648 -21.02 13.66 -12.84
C THR A 648 -20.13 14.82 -12.42
N ASP A 649 -20.56 16.07 -12.66
CA ASP A 649 -19.77 17.27 -12.36
C ASP A 649 -19.33 17.38 -10.89
N LYS A 650 -20.18 16.92 -9.95
CA LYS A 650 -19.86 16.94 -8.52
C LYS A 650 -18.77 15.93 -8.16
N GLN A 651 -18.90 14.68 -8.62
CA GLN A 651 -17.89 13.63 -8.40
C GLN A 651 -16.57 13.96 -9.08
N ARG A 652 -16.64 14.56 -10.29
CA ARG A 652 -15.49 14.98 -11.07
C ARG A 652 -14.57 15.91 -10.29
N LYS A 653 -15.13 16.87 -9.55
CA LYS A 653 -14.34 17.79 -8.73
C LYS A 653 -13.51 17.06 -7.68
N ASP A 654 -14.12 16.13 -6.93
CA ASP A 654 -13.43 15.37 -5.88
C ASP A 654 -12.35 14.45 -6.47
N ILE A 655 -12.65 13.81 -7.61
CA ILE A 655 -11.70 13.00 -8.37
C ILE A 655 -10.50 13.83 -8.82
N MET A 656 -10.73 15.03 -9.37
CA MET A 656 -9.66 15.91 -9.82
C MET A 656 -8.76 16.37 -8.67
N ILE A 657 -9.32 16.68 -7.50
CA ILE A 657 -8.55 17.04 -6.30
C ILE A 657 -7.68 15.86 -5.85
N ALA A 658 -8.25 14.65 -5.83
CA ALA A 658 -7.51 13.44 -5.46
C ALA A 658 -6.38 13.13 -6.44
N HIS A 659 -6.65 13.25 -7.74
CA HIS A 659 -5.69 13.07 -8.82
C HIS A 659 -4.54 14.09 -8.74
N ASP A 660 -4.87 15.37 -8.55
CA ASP A 660 -3.87 16.44 -8.37
C ASP A 660 -3.00 16.22 -7.13
N THR A 661 -3.59 15.74 -6.03
CA THR A 661 -2.84 15.36 -4.82
C THR A 661 -1.84 14.24 -5.08
N LEU A 662 -2.25 13.21 -5.85
CA LEU A 662 -1.39 12.10 -6.24
C LEU A 662 -0.20 12.59 -7.08
N ILE A 663 -0.47 13.40 -8.11
CA ILE A 663 0.55 13.97 -9.00
C ILE A 663 1.54 14.83 -8.21
N LYS A 664 1.04 15.79 -7.43
CA LYS A 664 1.90 16.68 -6.63
C LYS A 664 2.77 15.93 -5.63
N THR A 665 2.26 14.87 -5.03
CA THR A 665 3.04 14.03 -4.11
C THR A 665 4.15 13.30 -4.86
N TRP A 666 3.86 12.76 -6.05
CA TRP A 666 4.84 12.10 -6.90
C TRP A 666 5.93 13.07 -7.37
N GLU A 667 5.56 14.24 -7.89
CA GLU A 667 6.50 15.30 -8.30
C GLU A 667 7.41 15.72 -7.13
N THR A 668 6.83 15.89 -5.94
CA THR A 668 7.58 16.18 -4.72
C THR A 668 8.54 15.05 -4.38
N CYS A 669 8.12 13.79 -4.48
CA CYS A 669 8.96 12.63 -4.25
C CYS A 669 10.20 12.64 -5.15
N ILE A 670 10.00 12.82 -6.46
CA ILE A 670 11.08 12.85 -7.44
C ILE A 670 12.01 14.05 -7.21
N ALA A 671 11.46 15.23 -6.92
CA ALA A 671 12.25 16.40 -6.56
C ALA A 671 13.16 16.11 -5.34
N LYS A 672 12.63 15.47 -4.30
CA LYS A 672 13.40 15.11 -3.10
C LYS A 672 14.48 14.07 -3.37
N VAL A 673 14.22 13.07 -4.21
CA VAL A 673 15.23 12.11 -4.68
C VAL A 673 16.39 12.85 -5.36
N ASN A 674 16.07 13.75 -6.30
CA ASN A 674 17.08 14.52 -7.03
C ASN A 674 17.88 15.46 -6.12
N ASP A 675 17.20 16.16 -5.21
CA ASP A 675 17.84 17.04 -4.23
C ASP A 675 18.79 16.27 -3.31
N CYS A 676 18.38 15.09 -2.84
CA CYS A 676 19.20 14.23 -1.97
C CYS A 676 20.43 13.70 -2.70
N GLN A 677 20.26 13.22 -3.94
CA GLN A 677 21.38 12.76 -4.76
C GLN A 677 22.40 13.89 -4.99
N LYS A 678 21.91 15.09 -5.30
CA LYS A 678 22.77 16.27 -5.49
C LYS A 678 23.50 16.65 -4.21
N PHE A 679 22.81 16.62 -3.07
CA PHE A 679 23.39 16.88 -1.75
C PHE A 679 24.53 15.91 -1.43
N ILE A 680 24.31 14.60 -1.61
CA ILE A 680 25.31 13.56 -1.35
C ILE A 680 26.52 13.74 -2.28
N LEU A 681 26.30 13.91 -3.59
CA LEU A 681 27.37 14.09 -4.57
C LEU A 681 28.26 15.31 -4.25
N GLN A 682 27.64 16.43 -3.88
CA GLN A 682 28.38 17.63 -3.52
C GLN A 682 29.08 17.53 -2.17
N ALA A 683 28.49 16.85 -1.18
CA ALA A 683 29.15 16.58 0.09
C ALA A 683 30.41 15.72 -0.10
N ILE A 684 30.32 14.66 -0.91
CA ILE A 684 31.47 13.81 -1.25
C ILE A 684 32.53 14.63 -2.02
N GLY A 685 32.09 15.44 -3.00
CA GLY A 685 32.97 16.32 -3.76
C GLY A 685 33.72 17.33 -2.90
N PHE A 686 33.02 17.95 -1.94
CA PHE A 686 33.58 18.88 -0.96
C PHE A 686 34.68 18.24 -0.11
N HIS A 687 34.40 17.07 0.49
CA HIS A 687 35.37 16.37 1.33
C HIS A 687 36.56 15.86 0.52
N ASN A 688 36.34 15.32 -0.68
CA ASN A 688 37.42 14.91 -1.59
C ASN A 688 38.34 16.09 -1.96
N MET A 689 37.75 17.26 -2.21
CA MET A 689 38.53 18.47 -2.51
C MET A 689 39.41 18.85 -1.31
N ASN A 690 38.86 18.85 -0.10
CA ASN A 690 39.62 19.22 1.09
C ASN A 690 40.72 18.22 1.46
N GLU A 691 40.47 16.92 1.32
CA GLU A 691 41.46 15.86 1.54
C GLU A 691 42.62 15.94 0.53
N GLY A 692 42.34 16.26 -0.74
CA GLY A 692 43.37 16.33 -1.78
C GLY A 692 44.12 17.67 -1.81
N LEU A 693 43.42 18.78 -1.60
CA LEU A 693 43.96 20.13 -1.75
C LEU A 693 44.80 20.57 -0.53
N THR A 694 44.36 20.23 0.68
CA THR A 694 45.06 20.65 1.92
C THR A 694 46.51 20.19 1.96
N PRO A 695 46.83 18.90 1.72
CA PRO A 695 48.22 18.43 1.72
C PRO A 695 49.05 19.02 0.58
N LEU A 696 48.45 19.24 -0.58
CA LEU A 696 49.12 19.86 -1.73
C LEU A 696 49.53 21.30 -1.41
N ILE A 697 48.64 22.07 -0.78
CA ILE A 697 48.93 23.44 -0.33
C ILE A 697 50.04 23.41 0.72
N ASP A 698 49.96 22.52 1.71
CA ASP A 698 51.01 22.39 2.75
C ASP A 698 52.38 22.08 2.16
N GLN A 699 52.45 21.17 1.18
CA GLN A 699 53.69 20.85 0.49
C GLN A 699 54.26 22.05 -0.26
N LEU A 700 53.41 22.81 -0.97
CA LEU A 700 53.85 23.99 -1.73
C LEU A 700 54.31 25.13 -0.82
N LEU A 701 53.66 25.32 0.34
CA LEU A 701 54.04 26.32 1.35
C LEU A 701 55.42 26.05 1.99
N GLN A 702 55.88 24.80 2.00
CA GLN A 702 57.21 24.43 2.52
C GLN A 702 58.35 24.69 1.53
N SER A 703 58.06 25.18 0.31
CA SER A 703 59.08 25.41 -0.72
C SER A 703 60.03 26.55 -0.35
N PRO A 704 61.36 26.38 -0.53
CA PRO A 704 62.33 27.42 -0.23
C PRO A 704 62.17 28.63 -1.16
N THR A 705 62.12 29.84 -0.58
CA THR A 705 61.96 31.11 -1.31
C THR A 705 63.26 31.58 -1.99
N LYS A 706 64.41 31.25 -1.40
CA LYS A 706 65.74 31.63 -1.89
C LYS A 706 66.57 30.36 -2.10
N HIS A 707 66.51 29.85 -3.33
CA HIS A 707 67.20 28.63 -3.76
C HIS A 707 68.04 28.90 -5.00
N ASP A 708 69.21 28.28 -5.08
CA ASP A 708 70.07 28.32 -6.27
C ASP A 708 69.69 27.18 -7.22
N TYR A 709 68.84 27.48 -8.21
CA TYR A 709 68.41 26.48 -9.18
C TYR A 709 69.53 26.03 -10.12
N CYS A 710 70.67 26.74 -10.18
CA CYS A 710 71.80 26.31 -11.00
C CYS A 710 72.52 25.08 -10.41
N GLN A 711 72.38 24.83 -9.10
CA GLN A 711 73.01 23.69 -8.43
C GLN A 711 72.20 22.38 -8.55
N ASP A 712 70.93 22.48 -8.91
CA ASP A 712 70.01 21.33 -8.98
C ASP A 712 70.28 20.41 -10.18
N SER A 713 71.11 20.82 -11.14
CA SER A 713 71.36 20.09 -12.38
C SER A 713 72.85 19.96 -12.67
N LYS A 714 73.27 18.74 -13.04
CA LYS A 714 74.61 18.47 -13.58
C LYS A 714 74.71 18.78 -15.08
N ASN A 715 73.66 19.34 -15.70
CA ASN A 715 73.64 19.64 -17.13
C ASN A 715 74.63 20.79 -17.44
N PRO A 716 75.60 20.61 -18.35
CA PRO A 716 76.50 21.68 -18.77
C PRO A 716 75.77 22.86 -19.44
N ASP A 717 74.61 22.62 -20.07
CA ASP A 717 73.76 23.67 -20.64
C ASP A 717 72.68 24.14 -19.64
N LEU A 718 73.13 24.92 -18.66
CA LEU A 718 72.27 25.53 -17.65
C LEU A 718 71.18 26.44 -18.23
N VAL A 719 71.39 27.02 -19.43
CA VAL A 719 70.42 27.92 -20.08
C VAL A 719 69.17 27.13 -20.47
N SER A 720 69.35 26.00 -21.16
CA SER A 720 68.24 25.13 -21.56
C SER A 720 67.54 24.50 -20.36
N TYR A 721 68.29 24.12 -19.32
CA TYR A 721 67.71 23.59 -18.08
C TYR A 721 66.80 24.60 -17.36
N LEU A 722 67.26 25.84 -17.16
CA LEU A 722 66.48 26.88 -16.49
C LEU A 722 65.25 27.29 -17.31
N SER A 723 65.35 27.32 -18.64
CA SER A 723 64.21 27.56 -19.55
C SER A 723 63.15 26.45 -19.46
N ALA A 724 63.57 25.18 -19.38
CA ALA A 724 62.65 24.07 -19.17
C ALA A 724 62.00 24.13 -17.77
N LEU A 725 62.75 24.53 -16.75
CA LEU A 725 62.25 24.69 -15.38
C LEU A 725 61.24 25.85 -15.27
N GLN A 726 61.47 26.96 -15.97
CA GLN A 726 60.54 28.08 -16.06
C GLN A 726 59.23 27.66 -16.74
N THR A 727 59.33 26.93 -17.86
CA THR A 727 58.17 26.36 -18.58
C THR A 727 57.35 25.42 -17.70
N LYS A 728 58.03 24.52 -16.97
CA LYS A 728 57.38 23.62 -16.01
C LYS A 728 56.68 24.38 -14.89
N ASN A 729 57.35 25.39 -14.31
CA ASN A 729 56.78 26.22 -13.24
C ASN A 729 55.55 27.00 -13.73
N ALA A 730 55.57 27.50 -14.96
CA ALA A 730 54.41 28.14 -15.59
C ALA A 730 53.24 27.17 -15.78
N SER A 731 53.51 25.94 -16.24
CA SER A 731 52.47 24.89 -16.37
C SER A 731 51.88 24.50 -15.01
N ASP A 732 52.72 24.32 -13.99
CA ASP A 732 52.27 23.97 -12.64
C ASP A 732 51.44 25.11 -12.01
N LYS A 733 51.84 26.38 -12.25
CA LYS A 733 51.05 27.57 -11.87
C LYS A 733 49.66 27.57 -12.51
N GLU A 734 49.58 27.27 -13.80
CA GLU A 734 48.29 27.22 -14.51
C GLU A 734 47.37 26.12 -13.94
N LYS A 735 47.91 24.92 -13.70
CA LYS A 735 47.19 23.81 -13.07
C LYS A 735 46.70 24.18 -11.66
N PHE A 736 47.54 24.85 -10.88
CA PHE A 736 47.18 25.31 -9.55
C PHE A 736 46.04 26.35 -9.57
N LEU A 737 46.08 27.31 -10.49
CA LEU A 737 45.00 28.29 -10.67
C LEU A 737 43.68 27.62 -11.08
N LYS A 738 43.72 26.66 -12.01
CA LYS A 738 42.52 25.88 -12.40
C LYS A 738 41.95 25.11 -11.21
N THR A 739 42.82 24.48 -10.41
CA THR A 739 42.41 23.74 -9.20
C THR A 739 41.80 24.67 -8.15
N THR A 740 42.36 25.88 -7.98
CA THR A 740 41.85 26.92 -7.08
C THR A 740 40.44 27.38 -7.48
N ILE A 741 40.23 27.68 -8.77
CA ILE A 741 38.90 28.04 -9.30
C ILE A 741 37.91 26.89 -9.08
N HIS A 742 38.32 25.66 -9.37
CA HIS A 742 37.47 24.49 -9.17
C HIS A 742 37.11 24.28 -7.69
N SER A 743 38.07 24.41 -6.78
CA SER A 743 37.85 24.36 -5.33
C SER A 743 36.77 25.35 -4.92
N ARG A 744 36.91 26.64 -5.28
CA ARG A 744 35.91 27.67 -4.95
C ARG A 744 34.52 27.30 -5.46
N LYS A 745 34.42 26.79 -6.69
CA LYS A 745 33.16 26.32 -7.26
C LYS A 745 32.54 25.18 -6.45
N VAL A 746 33.34 24.22 -5.98
CA VAL A 746 32.87 23.11 -5.12
C VAL A 746 32.28 23.63 -3.81
N TYR A 747 32.93 24.58 -3.16
CA TYR A 747 32.42 25.23 -1.94
C TYR A 747 31.08 25.95 -2.20
N ASP A 748 31.03 26.81 -3.23
CA ASP A 748 29.82 27.56 -3.59
C ASP A 748 28.65 26.65 -3.95
N ASP A 749 28.91 25.60 -4.74
CA ASP A 749 27.90 24.64 -5.15
C ASP A 749 27.35 23.84 -3.96
N PHE A 750 28.20 23.46 -3.00
CA PHE A 750 27.78 22.76 -1.79
C PHE A 750 26.93 23.65 -0.87
N ILE A 751 27.34 24.90 -0.65
CA ILE A 751 26.55 25.88 0.12
C ILE A 751 25.16 26.07 -0.49
N LYS A 752 25.08 26.27 -1.82
CA LYS A 752 23.80 26.45 -2.52
C LYS A 752 22.84 25.27 -2.34
N THR A 753 23.36 24.05 -2.22
CA THR A 753 22.52 22.87 -2.01
C THR A 753 22.13 22.69 -0.55
N ILE A 754 23.03 22.95 0.40
CA ILE A 754 22.69 23.00 1.83
C ILE A 754 21.55 23.98 2.10
N GLN A 755 21.53 25.12 1.41
CA GLN A 755 20.46 26.13 1.53
C GLN A 755 19.06 25.59 1.18
N LYS A 756 18.98 24.56 0.33
CA LYS A 756 17.73 23.91 -0.11
C LYS A 756 17.34 22.70 0.73
N CYS A 757 18.21 22.24 1.64
CA CYS A 757 17.98 21.06 2.48
C CYS A 757 16.99 21.36 3.64
N PRO A 758 16.22 20.36 4.10
CA PRO A 758 15.19 20.50 5.14
C PRO A 758 15.78 20.57 6.57
N MET A 759 16.77 21.43 6.76
CA MET A 759 17.52 21.57 8.02
C MET A 759 16.97 22.72 8.86
N LYS A 760 17.06 22.61 10.19
CA LYS A 760 16.78 23.73 11.11
C LYS A 760 17.59 24.96 10.70
N LYS A 761 16.93 26.12 10.64
CA LYS A 761 17.51 27.34 10.08
C LYS A 761 18.77 27.75 10.84
N GLU A 762 18.77 27.65 12.16
CA GLU A 762 19.89 28.00 13.04
C GLU A 762 21.11 27.09 12.78
N TYR A 763 20.88 25.78 12.71
CA TYR A 763 21.93 24.80 12.44
C TYR A 763 22.56 25.00 11.06
N ARG A 764 21.72 25.25 10.05
CA ARG A 764 22.14 25.50 8.67
C ARG A 764 23.04 26.73 8.57
N ILE A 765 22.63 27.86 9.18
CA ILE A 765 23.40 29.10 9.16
C ILE A 765 24.75 28.90 9.85
N SER A 766 24.77 28.22 11.00
CA SER A 766 26.03 27.90 11.70
C SER A 766 26.98 27.10 10.81
N LYS A 767 26.52 26.01 10.20
CA LYS A 767 27.37 25.16 9.36
C LYS A 767 27.75 25.83 8.04
N GLU A 768 26.88 26.64 7.46
CA GLU A 768 27.22 27.47 6.31
C GLU A 768 28.36 28.44 6.65
N GLN A 769 28.33 29.05 7.82
CA GLN A 769 29.38 29.94 8.29
C GLN A 769 30.70 29.20 8.51
N ASP A 770 30.67 27.99 9.09
CA ASP A 770 31.85 27.13 9.23
C ASP A 770 32.49 26.81 7.87
N ILE A 771 31.68 26.44 6.88
CA ILE A 771 32.15 26.12 5.51
C ILE A 771 32.72 27.37 4.84
N ARG A 772 32.10 28.54 5.02
CA ARG A 772 32.62 29.82 4.51
C ARG A 772 33.96 30.19 5.15
N GLN A 773 34.12 29.96 6.45
CA GLN A 773 35.40 30.18 7.14
C GLN A 773 36.49 29.22 6.61
N GLN A 774 36.15 27.95 6.37
CA GLN A 774 37.08 27.01 5.74
C GLN A 774 37.48 27.45 4.31
N MET A 775 36.52 27.94 3.53
CA MET A 775 36.78 28.49 2.19
C MET A 775 37.75 29.68 2.27
N GLU A 776 37.48 30.66 3.13
CA GLU A 776 38.36 31.82 3.32
C GLU A 776 39.76 31.42 3.78
N PHE A 777 39.88 30.44 4.67
CA PHE A 777 41.17 29.92 5.13
C PHE A 777 41.96 29.28 3.98
N SER A 778 41.30 28.46 3.16
CA SER A 778 41.90 27.87 1.95
C SER A 778 42.32 28.96 0.95
N GLU A 779 41.48 29.97 0.70
CA GLU A 779 41.79 31.06 -0.24
C GLU A 779 43.01 31.89 0.21
N ARG A 780 43.16 32.14 1.52
CA ARG A 780 44.35 32.83 2.05
C ARG A 780 45.62 32.03 1.78
N ARG A 781 45.62 30.73 2.09
CA ARG A 781 46.77 29.85 1.84
C ARG A 781 47.08 29.69 0.35
N GLN A 782 46.05 29.64 -0.50
CA GLN A 782 46.23 29.62 -1.95
C GLN A 782 46.91 30.90 -2.47
N LYS A 783 46.56 32.07 -1.92
CA LYS A 783 47.24 33.34 -2.24
C LYS A 783 48.71 33.32 -1.81
N GLU A 784 49.03 32.73 -0.65
CA GLU A 784 50.41 32.55 -0.19
C GLU A 784 51.20 31.63 -1.12
N VAL A 785 50.64 30.48 -1.51
CA VAL A 785 51.26 29.58 -2.50
C VAL A 785 51.48 30.30 -3.84
N LEU A 786 50.50 31.08 -4.31
CA LEU A 786 50.64 31.83 -5.55
C LEU A 786 51.78 32.86 -5.48
N LYS A 787 51.95 33.50 -4.31
CA LYS A 787 53.10 34.38 -4.04
C LYS A 787 54.42 33.60 -4.13
N LEU A 788 54.53 32.44 -3.48
CA LEU A 788 55.72 31.59 -3.55
C LEU A 788 56.04 31.12 -4.98
N ILE A 789 55.03 30.76 -5.77
CA ILE A 789 55.21 30.38 -7.19
C ILE A 789 55.73 31.57 -8.01
N ASN A 790 55.23 32.79 -7.76
CA ASN A 790 55.72 33.99 -8.42
C ASN A 790 57.17 34.33 -8.00
N ASP A 791 57.48 34.22 -6.71
CA ASP A 791 58.84 34.42 -6.18
C ASP A 791 59.80 33.39 -6.79
N ARG A 792 59.36 32.13 -6.95
CA ARG A 792 60.10 31.08 -7.65
C ARG A 792 60.34 31.43 -9.13
N THR A 793 59.35 31.94 -9.85
CA THR A 793 59.53 32.40 -11.24
C THR A 793 60.61 33.47 -11.33
N LYS A 794 60.53 34.50 -10.47
CA LYS A 794 61.53 35.57 -10.41
C LYS A 794 62.92 35.07 -10.07
N ASN A 795 63.01 34.09 -9.17
CA ASN A 795 64.27 33.47 -8.80
C ASN A 795 64.89 32.66 -9.97
N ILE A 796 64.09 31.87 -10.68
CA ILE A 796 64.54 31.16 -11.89
C ILE A 796 65.02 32.16 -12.97
N GLU A 797 64.27 33.24 -13.19
CA GLU A 797 64.65 34.32 -14.11
C GLU A 797 65.96 35.01 -13.70
N GLN A 798 66.20 35.18 -12.40
CA GLN A 798 67.47 35.72 -11.88
C GLN A 798 68.63 34.77 -12.12
N CYS A 799 68.49 33.48 -11.82
CA CYS A 799 69.48 32.47 -12.19
C CYS A 799 69.75 32.49 -13.70
N GLN A 800 68.71 32.57 -14.53
CA GLN A 800 68.84 32.62 -15.98
C GLN A 800 69.58 33.88 -16.46
N ARG A 801 69.26 35.05 -15.91
CA ARG A 801 69.96 36.31 -16.19
C ARG A 801 71.42 36.27 -15.76
N ALA A 802 71.73 35.71 -14.59
CA ALA A 802 73.10 35.56 -14.11
C ALA A 802 73.93 34.64 -15.03
N VAL A 803 73.38 33.47 -15.39
CA VAL A 803 74.01 32.54 -16.33
C VAL A 803 74.21 33.19 -17.71
N PHE A 804 73.24 33.99 -18.18
CA PHE A 804 73.32 34.72 -19.44
C PHE A 804 74.42 35.79 -19.41
N VAL A 805 74.45 36.65 -18.38
CA VAL A 805 75.50 37.66 -18.18
C VAL A 805 76.88 37.00 -18.18
N ARG A 806 77.06 35.92 -17.40
CA ARG A 806 78.31 35.17 -17.36
C ARG A 806 78.73 34.67 -18.74
N ARG A 807 77.81 34.06 -19.49
CA ARG A 807 78.09 33.52 -20.83
C ARG A 807 78.45 34.62 -21.82
N MET A 808 77.72 35.73 -21.81
CA MET A 808 78.04 36.87 -22.68
C MET A 808 79.39 37.52 -22.33
N VAL A 809 79.73 37.63 -21.05
CA VAL A 809 81.06 38.12 -20.64
C VAL A 809 82.15 37.16 -21.12
N GLN A 810 81.94 35.85 -21.01
CA GLN A 810 82.86 34.85 -21.56
C GLN A 810 82.99 34.97 -23.09
N ASP A 811 81.90 35.22 -23.81
CA ASP A 811 81.91 35.40 -25.27
C ASP A 811 82.70 36.66 -25.67
N VAL A 812 82.50 37.78 -24.98
CA VAL A 812 83.28 39.02 -25.18
C VAL A 812 84.76 38.81 -24.85
N GLN A 813 85.07 38.13 -23.75
CA GLN A 813 86.45 37.81 -23.38
C GLN A 813 87.12 36.89 -24.39
N THR A 814 86.38 35.90 -24.91
CA THR A 814 86.87 34.99 -25.95
C THR A 814 87.14 35.77 -27.22
N TRP A 815 86.19 36.61 -27.66
CA TRP A 815 86.36 37.49 -28.81
C TRP A 815 87.61 38.38 -28.69
N LEU A 816 87.80 39.05 -27.54
CA LEU A 816 88.99 39.89 -27.29
C LEU A 816 90.31 39.11 -27.35
N LYS A 817 90.31 37.81 -27.02
CA LYS A 817 91.52 36.98 -26.97
C LYS A 817 91.82 36.24 -28.26
N THR A 818 90.78 35.74 -28.95
CA THR A 818 90.93 34.77 -30.03
C THR A 818 90.52 35.29 -31.41
N ASP A 819 89.79 36.41 -31.50
CA ASP A 819 89.40 36.96 -32.81
C ASP A 819 90.63 37.46 -33.57
N SER A 820 90.80 36.96 -34.79
CA SER A 820 91.96 37.28 -35.64
C SER A 820 92.06 38.76 -35.95
N ASN A 821 90.92 39.48 -36.06
CA ASN A 821 90.89 40.91 -36.34
C ASN A 821 91.30 41.73 -35.12
N VAL A 822 90.99 41.26 -33.90
CA VAL A 822 91.45 41.89 -32.65
C VAL A 822 92.96 41.73 -32.48
N ARG A 823 93.52 40.55 -32.78
CA ARG A 823 94.97 40.35 -32.79
C ARG A 823 95.66 41.25 -33.83
N LYS A 824 95.14 41.27 -35.07
CA LYS A 824 95.64 42.12 -36.16
C LYS A 824 95.58 43.60 -35.76
N PHE A 825 94.49 44.04 -35.13
CA PHE A 825 94.34 45.40 -34.59
C PHE A 825 95.45 45.76 -33.60
N TYR A 826 95.75 44.91 -32.61
CA TYR A 826 96.80 45.20 -31.63
C TYR A 826 98.23 45.17 -32.23
N GLU A 827 98.47 44.37 -33.26
CA GLU A 827 99.72 44.39 -34.04
C GLU A 827 99.85 45.68 -34.84
N ASP A 828 98.80 46.07 -35.57
CA ASP A 828 98.74 47.30 -36.34
C ASP A 828 98.85 48.54 -35.41
N TYR A 829 98.21 48.52 -34.23
CA TYR A 829 98.30 49.57 -33.20
C TYR A 829 99.74 49.84 -32.73
N LYS A 830 100.56 48.79 -32.57
CA LYS A 830 101.96 48.92 -32.13
C LYS A 830 102.88 49.47 -33.22
N ASN A 831 102.58 49.17 -34.48
CA ASN A 831 103.48 49.43 -35.62
C ASN A 831 103.04 50.62 -36.49
N LEU A 832 101.95 51.29 -36.13
CA LEU A 832 101.28 52.34 -36.89
C LEU A 832 102.16 53.55 -37.24
N ARG A 833 103.05 53.95 -36.32
CA ARG A 833 103.92 55.12 -36.50
C ARG A 833 105.08 54.90 -37.47
N SER A 834 105.31 53.67 -37.90
CA SER A 834 106.43 53.28 -38.78
C SER A 834 106.01 52.95 -40.22
N LEU A 835 104.73 53.18 -40.58
CA LEU A 835 104.17 52.82 -41.89
C LEU A 835 104.16 54.02 -42.87
N PRO A 836 104.41 53.82 -44.18
CA PRO A 836 104.27 54.85 -45.22
C PRO A 836 102.81 55.29 -45.46
N ASP A 837 102.60 56.55 -45.87
CA ASP A 837 101.28 57.19 -46.03
C ASP A 837 100.29 56.43 -46.94
N GLU A 838 100.77 55.77 -48.01
CA GLU A 838 99.95 55.01 -48.97
C GLU A 838 99.31 53.76 -48.32
N ILE A 839 100.09 53.03 -47.51
CA ILE A 839 99.64 51.86 -46.74
C ILE A 839 98.80 52.31 -45.54
N LEU A 840 99.08 53.51 -45.01
CA LEU A 840 98.35 54.11 -43.90
C LEU A 840 96.87 54.36 -44.25
N GLN A 841 96.56 54.74 -45.50
CA GLN A 841 95.17 54.92 -45.98
C GLN A 841 94.40 53.59 -46.09
N GLU A 842 95.03 52.53 -46.62
CA GLU A 842 94.44 51.18 -46.68
C GLU A 842 94.18 50.64 -45.27
N LYS A 843 95.17 50.78 -44.37
CA LYS A 843 95.06 50.41 -42.95
C LYS A 843 94.01 51.21 -42.20
N HIS A 844 93.80 52.48 -42.55
CA HIS A 844 92.74 53.31 -42.00
C HIS A 844 91.35 52.80 -42.43
N ALA A 845 91.18 52.36 -43.68
CA ALA A 845 89.93 51.74 -44.14
C ALA A 845 89.65 50.41 -43.42
N GLU A 846 90.65 49.52 -43.30
CA GLU A 846 90.56 48.28 -42.51
C GLU A 846 90.21 48.58 -41.04
N PHE A 847 90.82 49.61 -40.46
CA PHE A 847 90.55 50.06 -39.10
C PHE A 847 89.12 50.61 -38.94
N LEU A 848 88.59 51.38 -39.88
CA LEU A 848 87.20 51.86 -39.83
C LEU A 848 86.19 50.70 -39.90
N GLU A 849 86.45 49.68 -40.72
CA GLU A 849 85.63 48.47 -40.77
C GLU A 849 85.69 47.69 -39.43
N PHE A 850 86.91 47.51 -38.89
CA PHE A 850 87.11 46.89 -37.58
C PHE A 850 86.46 47.71 -36.46
N LYS A 851 86.57 49.04 -36.47
CA LYS A 851 85.94 49.97 -35.52
C LYS A 851 84.42 49.82 -35.55
N ASN A 852 83.81 49.59 -36.71
CA ASN A 852 82.39 49.29 -36.80
C ASN A 852 82.03 47.91 -36.20
N LYS A 853 82.87 46.88 -36.37
CA LYS A 853 82.70 45.58 -35.67
C LYS A 853 82.88 45.72 -34.15
N ALA A 854 83.86 46.51 -33.70
CA ALA A 854 84.07 46.85 -32.30
C ALA A 854 82.91 47.67 -31.71
N LYS A 855 82.29 48.59 -32.48
CA LYS A 855 81.05 49.29 -32.09
C LYS A 855 79.89 48.33 -31.87
N LYS A 856 79.74 47.28 -32.69
CA LYS A 856 78.73 46.23 -32.45
C LYS A 856 79.00 45.48 -31.14
N LYS A 857 80.26 45.17 -30.82
CA LYS A 857 80.62 44.59 -29.51
C LYS A 857 80.47 45.57 -28.34
N GLN A 858 80.66 46.87 -28.56
CA GLN A 858 80.35 47.90 -27.56
C GLN A 858 78.86 47.92 -27.22
N HIS A 859 77.98 47.76 -28.22
CA HIS A 859 76.55 47.59 -27.98
C HIS A 859 76.24 46.33 -27.16
N GLU A 860 76.92 45.22 -27.45
CA GLU A 860 76.78 43.97 -26.68
C GLU A 860 77.22 44.13 -25.22
N VAL A 861 78.31 44.85 -24.95
CA VAL A 861 78.75 45.18 -23.58
C VAL A 861 77.76 46.10 -22.85
N LYS A 862 77.16 47.07 -23.57
CA LYS A 862 76.05 47.87 -23.02
C LYS A 862 74.86 47.00 -22.65
N GLU A 863 74.50 46.02 -23.47
CA GLU A 863 73.45 45.05 -23.16
C GLU A 863 73.79 44.16 -21.95
N ILE A 864 75.04 43.70 -21.83
CA ILE A 864 75.51 42.94 -20.65
C ILE A 864 75.32 43.77 -19.38
N ASN A 865 75.74 45.04 -19.39
CA ASN A 865 75.58 45.93 -18.24
C ASN A 865 74.10 46.20 -17.94
N ARG A 866 73.26 46.39 -18.96
CA ARG A 866 71.81 46.50 -18.79
C ARG A 866 71.21 45.25 -18.14
N HIS A 867 71.61 44.05 -18.57
CA HIS A 867 71.15 42.79 -17.98
C HIS A 867 71.65 42.60 -16.53
N ALA A 868 72.87 43.05 -16.22
CA ALA A 868 73.41 43.06 -14.86
C ALA A 868 72.67 44.07 -13.97
N GLU A 869 72.37 45.28 -14.45
CA GLU A 869 71.57 46.28 -13.73
C GLU A 869 70.15 45.76 -13.44
N LEU A 870 69.49 45.17 -14.44
CA LEU A 870 68.18 44.54 -14.29
C LEU A 870 68.20 43.36 -13.32
N TYR A 871 69.29 42.59 -13.25
CA TYR A 871 69.45 41.54 -12.22
C TYR A 871 69.41 42.14 -10.80
N HIS A 872 70.06 43.29 -10.59
CA HIS A 872 70.12 43.95 -9.28
C HIS A 872 68.85 44.71 -8.91
N GLN A 873 68.17 45.32 -9.90
CA GLN A 873 66.89 46.02 -9.69
C GLN A 873 65.74 45.05 -9.39
N ASP A 874 65.67 43.92 -10.08
CA ASP A 874 64.60 42.94 -9.91
C ASP A 874 64.82 41.96 -8.73
N GLY A 875 65.97 42.03 -8.05
CA GLY A 875 66.55 41.04 -7.13
C GLY A 875 65.70 40.60 -5.92
N ILE A 876 65.21 39.36 -5.91
CA ILE A 876 64.69 38.68 -4.69
C ILE A 876 65.77 37.72 -4.15
N ASN A 877 66.63 37.22 -5.04
CA ASN A 877 67.73 36.31 -4.76
C ASN A 877 69.11 37.00 -4.90
N ILE A 878 69.94 36.88 -3.88
CA ILE A 878 71.30 37.43 -3.82
C ILE A 878 72.39 36.41 -4.19
N VAL A 879 72.02 35.15 -4.50
CA VAL A 879 72.97 34.04 -4.71
C VAL A 879 74.04 34.38 -5.75
N HIS A 880 73.67 34.87 -6.94
CA HIS A 880 74.63 35.22 -8.00
C HIS A 880 75.09 36.68 -7.96
N SER A 881 74.72 37.46 -6.93
CA SER A 881 74.97 38.92 -6.93
C SER A 881 76.47 39.24 -7.03
N LYS A 882 77.31 38.50 -6.29
CA LYS A 882 78.77 38.68 -6.36
C LYS A 882 79.34 38.31 -7.74
N GLU A 883 78.89 37.19 -8.31
CA GLU A 883 79.32 36.71 -9.63
C GLU A 883 78.93 37.69 -10.75
N VAL A 884 77.71 38.24 -10.71
CA VAL A 884 77.22 39.23 -11.68
C VAL A 884 77.98 40.55 -11.55
N GLN A 885 78.24 41.02 -10.32
CA GLN A 885 79.06 42.23 -10.10
C GLN A 885 80.48 42.06 -10.62
N GLU A 886 81.11 40.92 -10.36
CA GLU A 886 82.43 40.59 -10.89
C GLU A 886 82.41 40.56 -12.42
N CYS A 887 81.41 39.92 -13.05
CA CYS A 887 81.23 39.91 -14.50
C CYS A 887 81.08 41.32 -15.08
N GLN A 888 80.25 42.17 -14.44
CA GLN A 888 79.99 43.55 -14.85
C GLN A 888 81.24 44.42 -14.77
N HIS A 889 81.98 44.32 -13.65
CA HIS A 889 83.24 45.04 -13.47
C HIS A 889 84.28 44.58 -14.49
N THR A 890 84.42 43.26 -14.64
CA THR A 890 85.39 42.63 -15.53
C THR A 890 85.17 43.04 -16.99
N VAL A 891 83.94 42.94 -17.50
CA VAL A 891 83.65 43.30 -18.90
C VAL A 891 83.81 44.80 -19.14
N THR A 892 83.43 45.64 -18.18
CA THR A 892 83.54 47.09 -18.27
C THR A 892 85.00 47.53 -18.30
N GLU A 893 85.85 47.02 -17.40
CA GLU A 893 87.27 47.38 -17.37
C GLU A 893 88.04 46.86 -18.59
N TYR A 894 87.82 45.60 -18.99
CA TYR A 894 88.47 45.05 -20.18
C TYR A 894 88.05 45.80 -21.44
N PHE A 895 86.75 46.05 -21.61
CA PHE A 895 86.26 46.72 -22.81
C PHE A 895 86.61 48.21 -22.83
N LYS A 896 86.59 48.91 -21.68
CA LYS A 896 87.07 50.29 -21.55
C LYS A 896 88.54 50.42 -21.93
N THR A 897 89.36 49.48 -21.47
CA THR A 897 90.78 49.41 -21.84
C THR A 897 90.95 49.18 -23.34
N PHE A 898 90.26 48.18 -23.91
CA PHE A 898 90.28 47.92 -25.36
C PHE A 898 89.79 49.14 -26.17
N TRP A 899 88.69 49.75 -25.77
CA TRP A 899 88.08 50.89 -26.44
C TRP A 899 88.99 52.12 -26.43
N LYS A 900 89.70 52.36 -25.32
CA LYS A 900 90.72 53.40 -25.24
C LYS A 900 91.82 53.20 -26.28
N HIS A 901 92.27 51.95 -26.52
CA HIS A 901 93.22 51.67 -27.58
C HIS A 901 92.64 51.94 -28.97
N VAL A 902 91.35 51.65 -29.19
CA VAL A 902 90.64 51.97 -30.45
C VAL A 902 90.55 53.48 -30.66
N GLU A 903 90.23 54.25 -29.62
CA GLU A 903 90.20 55.73 -29.67
C GLU A 903 91.60 56.33 -29.87
N ASP A 904 92.62 55.78 -29.21
CA ASP A 904 94.00 56.21 -29.37
C ASP A 904 94.52 55.88 -30.78
N MET A 905 94.09 54.75 -31.36
CA MET A 905 94.37 54.40 -32.77
C MET A 905 93.68 55.39 -33.72
N ASP A 906 92.42 55.73 -33.46
CA ASP A 906 91.65 56.72 -34.24
C ASP A 906 92.33 58.10 -34.21
N LYS A 907 92.81 58.53 -33.03
CA LYS A 907 93.59 59.76 -32.87
C LYS A 907 94.93 59.68 -33.60
N GLN A 908 95.64 58.55 -33.51
CA GLN A 908 96.90 58.35 -34.21
C GLN A 908 96.71 58.42 -35.73
N PHE A 909 95.67 57.79 -36.29
CA PHE A 909 95.34 57.94 -37.71
C PHE A 909 95.01 59.39 -38.07
N LYS A 910 94.23 60.12 -37.27
CA LYS A 910 93.92 61.55 -37.50
C LYS A 910 95.16 62.46 -37.47
N ILE A 911 96.13 62.14 -36.62
CA ILE A 911 97.40 62.88 -36.51
C ILE A 911 98.34 62.53 -37.67
N LEU A 912 98.52 61.22 -37.96
CA LEU A 912 99.48 60.72 -38.95
C LEU A 912 99.01 60.98 -40.39
N LEU A 913 97.71 60.90 -40.67
CA LEU A 913 97.13 61.32 -41.95
C LEU A 913 96.93 62.85 -42.04
N GLY A 914 97.43 63.60 -41.05
CA GLY A 914 97.59 65.06 -41.08
C GLY A 914 96.35 65.84 -41.47
N GLY A 915 95.37 66.01 -40.59
CA GLY A 915 94.35 67.08 -40.68
C GLY A 915 93.47 67.14 -41.95
N ALA A 916 93.64 66.22 -42.91
CA ALA A 916 92.88 66.18 -44.17
C ALA A 916 91.56 65.41 -44.05
N ILE A 917 91.12 65.08 -42.82
CA ILE A 917 89.82 64.46 -42.54
C ILE A 917 88.79 65.51 -42.05
N GLU A 918 89.22 66.76 -41.81
CA GLU A 918 88.33 67.82 -41.32
C GLU A 918 87.52 68.57 -42.38
N ARG A 919 87.56 68.15 -43.67
CA ARG A 919 86.70 68.75 -44.70
C ARG A 919 86.16 67.74 -45.70
N ILE A 920 85.37 66.79 -45.21
CA ILE A 920 84.09 66.46 -45.85
C ILE A 920 82.99 66.53 -44.79
N SER A 921 82.26 67.65 -44.85
CA SER A 921 80.96 67.95 -44.26
C SER A 921 80.89 68.36 -42.76
N PRO A 922 80.46 69.62 -42.48
CA PRO A 922 80.00 70.06 -41.18
C PRO A 922 78.51 69.74 -40.97
N SER A 923 78.17 69.10 -39.85
CA SER A 923 76.93 69.34 -39.08
C SER A 923 76.96 68.52 -37.79
N ASP A 924 76.78 69.24 -36.68
CA ASP A 924 76.41 68.80 -35.33
C ASP A 924 77.54 68.31 -34.41
N ASP A 925 78.38 69.28 -34.06
CA ASP A 925 78.92 69.38 -32.71
C ASP A 925 77.89 70.12 -31.84
N SER A 926 77.29 69.42 -30.87
CA SER A 926 76.84 69.92 -29.56
C SER A 926 75.76 69.01 -28.95
N SER A 927 76.19 68.02 -28.18
CA SER A 927 75.66 67.85 -26.82
C SER A 927 76.42 66.76 -26.04
N VAL A 928 76.73 67.14 -24.79
CA VAL A 928 76.98 66.28 -23.63
C VAL A 928 78.40 65.75 -23.40
N ASN A 929 79.28 66.68 -23.02
CA ASN A 929 79.98 66.52 -21.75
C ASN A 929 78.93 66.67 -20.62
N ASP A 930 78.55 65.57 -19.97
CA ASP A 930 78.20 65.51 -18.54
C ASP A 930 77.78 64.07 -18.19
N ILE A 931 78.70 63.28 -17.64
CA ILE A 931 78.33 62.06 -16.90
C ILE A 931 79.23 61.96 -15.66
N THR A 932 79.05 62.91 -14.75
CA THR A 932 79.22 62.69 -13.32
C THR A 932 78.04 63.35 -12.60
N GLU A 933 77.30 62.53 -11.87
CA GLU A 933 76.29 62.88 -10.85
C GLU A 933 74.92 63.43 -11.28
N ARG A 934 73.92 62.54 -11.22
CA ARG A 934 72.65 62.62 -10.46
C ARG A 934 71.69 61.61 -11.09
N PHE A 935 71.50 60.44 -10.46
CA PHE A 935 70.41 60.20 -9.51
C PHE A 935 69.07 60.82 -9.93
N SER A 936 68.19 59.89 -10.31
CA SER A 936 66.74 59.98 -10.21
C SER A 936 66.04 60.94 -11.18
N ASP A 937 65.39 60.38 -12.21
CA ASP A 937 63.94 60.55 -12.26
C ASP A 937 63.25 59.41 -13.02
N SER A 938 62.33 58.80 -12.29
CA SER A 938 61.17 58.05 -12.76
C SER A 938 60.38 58.89 -13.75
N THR A 939 60.10 58.36 -14.94
CA THR A 939 58.85 58.59 -15.72
C THR A 939 59.04 58.13 -17.17
N LEU A 940 59.05 56.81 -17.39
CA LEU A 940 58.70 56.25 -18.71
C LEU A 940 57.66 55.12 -18.61
N GLU A 941 57.34 54.65 -17.41
CA GLU A 941 56.27 53.66 -17.16
C GLU A 941 54.87 54.28 -17.08
N GLU A 942 54.73 55.60 -17.00
CA GLU A 942 53.42 56.27 -16.91
C GLU A 942 52.81 56.68 -18.26
N LYS A 943 53.43 56.32 -19.39
CA LYS A 943 52.87 56.57 -20.75
C LYS A 943 52.47 55.32 -21.53
N ILE A 944 52.51 54.14 -20.91
CA ILE A 944 52.06 52.87 -21.54
C ILE A 944 50.83 52.28 -20.81
N LEU A 945 50.38 52.87 -19.70
CA LEU A 945 49.22 52.41 -18.92
C LEU A 945 47.95 53.29 -19.05
N GLN A 946 47.84 54.15 -20.07
CA GLN A 946 46.64 54.95 -20.34
C GLN A 946 46.05 54.76 -21.74
N THR A 947 46.11 53.54 -22.27
CA THR A 947 45.24 53.12 -23.37
C THR A 947 44.84 51.68 -23.14
N ASP A 948 43.85 51.45 -22.26
CA ASP A 948 42.93 50.30 -22.32
C ASP A 948 41.85 50.42 -21.24
N ASP A 949 41.21 51.59 -21.19
CA ASP A 949 39.94 51.72 -20.50
C ASP A 949 38.97 52.53 -21.38
N GLN A 950 37.75 52.00 -21.53
CA GLN A 950 36.62 52.49 -22.34
C GLN A 950 36.57 52.10 -23.83
N LYS A 951 36.02 50.91 -24.09
CA LYS A 951 34.81 50.80 -24.92
C LYS A 951 33.92 49.66 -24.42
N ALA A 952 32.90 50.08 -23.68
CA ALA A 952 31.74 49.29 -23.33
C ALA A 952 30.86 49.01 -24.55
N ASP A 953 30.06 47.95 -24.39
CA ASP A 953 28.72 47.75 -24.94
C ASP A 953 28.49 47.75 -26.46
N ILE A 954 28.26 46.55 -26.99
CA ILE A 954 27.09 46.30 -27.84
C ILE A 954 26.31 45.11 -27.26
N GLN A 955 25.20 45.47 -26.64
CA GLN A 955 24.06 44.61 -26.31
C GLN A 955 23.36 44.09 -27.59
N MET A 956 22.98 42.81 -27.59
CA MET A 956 21.59 42.28 -27.55
C MET A 956 21.38 41.01 -28.40
N ARG A 957 20.92 39.95 -27.68
CA ARG A 957 19.87 38.95 -27.99
C ARG A 957 19.83 38.33 -29.39
N PHE A 958 19.80 37.00 -29.52
CA PHE A 958 18.63 36.10 -29.43
C PHE A 958 19.17 34.70 -29.86
N VAL A 959 18.78 33.50 -29.41
CA VAL A 959 17.49 32.87 -29.13
C VAL A 959 17.74 31.58 -28.31
N CYS A 960 16.85 31.27 -27.36
CA CYS A 960 16.66 29.93 -26.78
C CYS A 960 15.90 29.00 -27.72
N TRP A 961 16.41 27.79 -27.97
CA TRP A 961 15.70 26.51 -28.18
C TRP A 961 16.65 25.46 -27.57
N GLY A 962 16.32 24.50 -26.72
CA GLY A 962 15.10 23.88 -26.22
C GLY A 962 15.50 22.44 -25.81
N GLU A 963 14.86 21.89 -24.78
CA GLU A 963 15.03 20.56 -24.14
C GLU A 963 16.09 20.39 -23.04
#